data_AF-A0A512M5D2-F1
#
_entry.id   AF-A0A512M5D2-F1
#
_cell.length_a   1.000
_cell.length_b   1.000
_cell.length_c   1.000
_cell.angle_alpha   90.00
_cell.angle_beta   90.00
_cell.angle_gamma   90.00
#
_symmetry.space_group_name_H-M   'P 1'
#
loop_
_entity.id
_entity.type
_entity.pdbx_description
1 polymer ?
#
loop_
_entity_poly.entity_id
_entity_poly.type
_entity_poly.pdbx_seq_one_letter_code
_entity_poly.pdbx_strand_id
1 'polypeptide(L)'
;MNLTLHQFNKEFRYLRPRWLVFLAALLVDLAFNMEWILALNTEGVTMIADMLFSAGLWIIGWWLALSTAPEDEAEGGAAFVRTRPLPRHAFVASRGLVWLLLIMLPMTLEVGLYLTLQHRPWSDVGLGMAEELWATSSMAFWVISAALLFRGWEIYLALVVFLAVWGANYGRTVVDFVFEHLSIESSWRTLPVLEPARFIQAAWWIGPAMVLLLLWHQRHHWHVVKRLSAFALLLLITYGLAASPLVKNPFDEPLEQAQIQQLAQAQPVVMRADSFRFTEGVDDQLRSLLNVSAVAEMDGLPRDVMPFWTSNKTVIRQNGHELPMLPPERTRTSGPGMINLWLFEHSLSGALNAGGPEKILAMNSAPEHGRFPFSRMQIPQDLKTPVDVDMHLTAVWARLRELGRAPLQAGARIHSPEAELEVLEVRKNVGARGEPAPGQVTLLVRQSLRTLSDRHAMWPAQPLLSLHAPGKKLLWQNSMQGGNDWRAMRLGWVQMIMEMTFGEVMNAGTGVTEQNLGSQQLVWIKPDYLGTSRHHVQVRDVSLQGNGSISLGGLHSVTALHQRENPRTRFLAAVRQGRVPLADAPIEEAARYVASVYTASAAYEQRRQQDPPGQLVWPGDDREVADLVAPFLLKHPELVQRLNFVTESALSYEIMNSALVQAGVPGFERRPGQPIYRRTVSLPEWPGATQKFESDLWLTDVGNERITSAVVQMLKTRSDDPMRALLASRVPSLGKAWRDFSARPAGKALRYLCKDPAYREKAGAEVSRQYGGLGLTVRFSDRELRIIIAQALMGDSAALSWALRAIGLSREVNPWEAHALLESHESLFGQKITHRQLAQFIRDCRVWTAESFRYDAEKMLWVPQANQ
;
A
#
# COMPACT_ATOMS: atom_id res chain seq x y z
N MET A 1 49.45 -31.23 35.71
CA MET A 1 47.97 -31.18 35.59
C MET A 1 47.60 -29.73 35.27
N ASN A 2 47.02 -29.46 34.10
CA ASN A 2 46.79 -28.10 33.62
C ASN A 2 45.84 -27.36 34.60
N LEU A 3 46.31 -26.30 35.27
CA LEU A 3 45.54 -25.56 36.29
C LEU A 3 44.20 -25.06 35.74
N THR A 4 44.15 -24.75 34.44
CA THR A 4 42.93 -24.42 33.69
C THR A 4 41.90 -25.55 33.72
N LEU A 5 42.30 -26.80 33.49
CA LEU A 5 41.39 -27.96 33.52
C LEU A 5 40.91 -28.26 34.95
N HIS A 6 41.78 -28.06 35.94
CA HIS A 6 41.39 -28.23 37.34
C HIS A 6 40.34 -27.20 37.77
N GLN A 7 40.55 -25.92 37.43
CA GLN A 7 39.59 -24.85 37.68
C GLN A 7 38.29 -25.06 36.90
N PHE A 8 38.36 -25.46 35.62
CA PHE A 8 37.18 -25.82 34.84
C PHE A 8 36.36 -26.93 35.51
N ASN A 9 37.01 -28.01 35.96
CA ASN A 9 36.31 -29.11 36.63
C ASN A 9 35.65 -28.67 37.95
N LYS A 10 36.27 -27.74 38.68
CA LYS A 10 35.70 -27.12 39.87
C LYS A 10 34.44 -26.30 39.51
N GLU A 11 34.56 -25.40 38.55
CA GLU A 11 33.44 -24.56 38.08
C GLU A 11 32.31 -25.42 37.52
N PHE A 12 32.60 -26.43 36.72
CA PHE A 12 31.61 -27.35 36.18
C PHE A 12 30.82 -28.07 37.27
N ARG A 13 31.48 -28.57 38.33
CA ARG A 13 30.79 -29.22 39.47
C ARG A 13 29.78 -28.28 40.12
N TYR A 14 30.14 -27.00 40.29
CA TYR A 14 29.28 -25.99 40.87
C TYR A 14 28.15 -25.54 39.93
N LEU A 15 28.47 -25.35 38.64
CA LEU A 15 27.53 -24.90 37.63
C LEU A 15 26.62 -26.01 37.11
N ARG A 16 26.94 -27.28 37.37
CA ARG A 16 26.17 -28.45 36.91
C ARG A 16 24.65 -28.31 37.03
N PRO A 17 24.05 -27.94 38.19
CA PRO A 17 22.60 -27.77 38.27
C PRO A 17 22.08 -26.64 37.36
N ARG A 18 22.80 -25.51 37.25
CA ARG A 18 22.44 -24.40 36.36
C ARG A 18 22.58 -24.79 34.89
N TRP A 19 23.61 -25.56 34.57
CA TRP A 19 23.82 -26.10 33.24
C TRP A 19 22.72 -27.09 32.86
N LEU A 20 22.24 -27.93 33.79
CA LEU A 20 21.07 -28.77 33.55
C LEU A 20 19.80 -27.95 33.32
N VAL A 21 19.60 -26.83 34.02
CA VAL A 21 18.50 -25.88 33.74
C VAL A 21 18.64 -25.28 32.33
N PHE A 22 19.85 -24.89 31.94
CA PHE A 22 20.12 -24.38 30.60
C PHE A 22 19.87 -25.43 29.50
N LEU A 23 20.34 -26.67 29.69
CA LEU A 23 20.04 -27.78 28.78
C LEU A 23 18.54 -28.07 28.69
N ALA A 24 17.82 -28.02 29.83
CA ALA A 24 16.38 -28.17 29.83
C ALA A 24 15.70 -27.03 29.06
N ALA A 25 16.18 -25.79 29.20
CA ALA A 25 15.70 -24.64 28.44
C ALA A 25 15.93 -24.80 26.93
N LEU A 26 17.11 -25.28 26.51
CA LEU A 26 17.39 -25.62 25.10
C LEU A 26 16.46 -26.73 24.58
N LEU A 27 16.20 -27.76 25.37
CA LEU A 27 15.26 -28.82 24.96
C LEU A 27 13.82 -28.31 24.83
N VAL A 28 13.40 -27.38 25.70
CA VAL A 28 12.10 -26.72 25.61
C VAL A 28 12.05 -25.79 24.40
N ASP A 29 13.10 -25.00 24.15
CA ASP A 29 13.22 -24.13 22.96
C ASP A 29 13.16 -24.98 21.69
N LEU A 30 13.92 -26.07 21.61
CA LEU A 30 13.86 -27.03 20.51
C LEU A 30 12.46 -27.64 20.35
N ALA A 31 11.83 -28.10 21.43
CA ALA A 31 10.49 -28.69 21.38
C ALA A 31 9.43 -27.67 20.93
N PHE A 32 9.56 -26.40 21.34
CA PHE A 32 8.73 -25.30 20.87
C PHE A 32 8.96 -25.04 19.38
N ASN A 33 10.21 -24.93 18.95
CA ASN A 33 10.58 -24.67 17.56
C ASN A 33 10.24 -25.83 16.61
N MET A 34 10.22 -27.07 17.11
CA MET A 34 9.77 -28.27 16.40
C MET A 34 8.24 -28.45 16.38
N GLU A 35 7.49 -27.49 16.93
CA GLU A 35 6.03 -27.54 17.08
C GLU A 35 5.52 -28.73 17.94
N TRP A 36 6.39 -29.36 18.76
CA TRP A 36 5.97 -30.40 19.72
C TRP A 36 5.17 -29.81 20.87
N ILE A 37 5.43 -28.55 21.19
CA ILE A 37 4.74 -27.76 22.20
C ILE A 37 4.25 -26.48 21.51
N LEU A 38 2.94 -26.28 21.45
CA LEU A 38 2.27 -25.16 20.77
C LEU A 38 2.55 -25.11 19.25
N ALA A 39 1.60 -25.63 18.47
CA ALA A 39 1.65 -25.57 17.01
C ALA A 39 1.59 -24.13 16.47
N LEU A 40 2.18 -23.87 15.30
CA LEU A 40 1.99 -22.60 14.60
C LEU A 40 0.51 -22.45 14.23
N ASN A 41 -0.06 -21.27 14.43
CA ASN A 41 -1.41 -20.95 13.99
C ASN A 41 -1.47 -19.52 13.42
N THR A 42 -2.59 -19.12 12.85
CA THR A 42 -2.76 -17.78 12.26
C THR A 42 -3.24 -16.74 13.27
N GLU A 43 -3.39 -17.09 14.55
CA GLU A 43 -3.91 -16.16 15.58
C GLU A 43 -2.83 -15.22 16.13
N GLY A 44 -1.57 -15.36 15.69
CA GLY A 44 -0.49 -14.38 15.90
C GLY A 44 0.06 -14.30 17.32
N VAL A 45 -0.18 -15.33 18.14
CA VAL A 45 0.25 -15.34 19.55
C VAL A 45 1.74 -15.72 19.70
N THR A 46 2.34 -16.47 18.76
CA THR A 46 3.65 -17.08 18.99
C THR A 46 4.86 -16.24 18.59
N MET A 47 4.73 -15.15 17.83
CA MET A 47 5.82 -14.16 17.64
C MET A 47 6.39 -13.65 18.96
N ILE A 48 5.52 -13.18 19.85
CA ILE A 48 5.94 -12.68 21.16
C ILE A 48 6.51 -13.84 21.98
N ALA A 49 5.94 -15.04 21.84
CA ALA A 49 6.46 -16.23 22.50
C ALA A 49 7.88 -16.58 22.03
N ASP A 50 8.16 -16.67 20.73
CA ASP A 50 9.50 -16.96 20.18
C ASP A 50 10.55 -15.94 20.68
N MET A 51 10.19 -14.65 20.68
CA MET A 51 11.03 -13.61 21.26
C MET A 51 11.28 -13.83 22.76
N LEU A 52 10.24 -14.18 23.53
CA LEU A 52 10.36 -14.43 24.98
C LEU A 52 11.14 -15.71 25.29
N PHE A 53 10.95 -16.78 24.53
CA PHE A 53 11.69 -18.04 24.66
C PHE A 53 13.17 -17.83 24.33
N SER A 54 13.47 -17.19 23.20
CA SER A 54 14.84 -16.86 22.81
C SER A 54 15.50 -15.93 23.82
N ALA A 55 14.82 -14.86 24.26
CA ALA A 55 15.33 -13.96 25.29
C ALA A 55 15.55 -14.70 26.62
N GLY A 56 14.61 -15.54 27.04
CA GLY A 56 14.72 -16.37 28.24
C GLY A 56 15.92 -17.31 28.17
N LEU A 57 16.15 -17.94 27.02
CA LEU A 57 17.29 -18.81 26.77
C LEU A 57 18.62 -18.06 26.91
N TRP A 58 18.73 -16.89 26.29
CA TRP A 58 19.90 -16.03 26.40
C TRP A 58 20.11 -15.54 27.84
N ILE A 59 19.04 -15.18 28.57
CA ILE A 59 19.12 -14.79 29.99
C ILE A 59 19.68 -15.93 30.84
N ILE A 60 19.20 -17.16 30.64
CA ILE A 60 19.68 -18.33 31.39
C ILE A 60 21.14 -18.64 31.01
N GLY A 61 21.50 -18.54 29.73
CA GLY A 61 22.88 -18.66 29.26
C GLY A 61 23.81 -17.62 29.91
N TRP A 62 23.39 -16.35 29.92
CA TRP A 62 24.13 -15.27 30.59
C TRP A 62 24.25 -15.49 32.09
N TRP A 63 23.18 -15.92 32.75
CA TRP A 63 23.19 -16.24 34.18
C TRP A 63 24.16 -17.38 34.50
N LEU A 64 24.16 -18.45 33.70
CA LEU A 64 25.11 -19.55 33.81
C LEU A 64 26.56 -19.06 33.62
N ALA A 65 26.76 -18.18 32.65
CA ALA A 65 28.08 -17.68 32.27
C ALA A 65 28.65 -16.59 33.18
N LEU A 66 27.80 -15.85 33.90
CA LEU A 66 28.23 -14.85 34.88
C LEU A 66 28.41 -15.48 36.25
N SER A 67 27.73 -16.59 36.53
CA SER A 67 27.87 -17.33 37.78
C SER A 67 29.30 -17.83 38.00
N THR A 68 29.81 -17.64 39.22
CA THR A 68 31.13 -18.13 39.67
C THR A 68 30.99 -19.00 40.90
N ALA A 69 31.97 -19.88 41.15
CA ALA A 69 31.95 -20.68 42.36
C ALA A 69 32.09 -19.75 43.59
N PRO A 70 31.34 -19.97 44.69
CA PRO A 70 31.35 -19.08 45.86
C PRO A 70 32.72 -18.99 46.54
N GLU A 71 33.56 -20.02 46.38
CA GLU A 71 34.96 -20.02 46.81
C GLU A 71 35.82 -18.97 46.10
N ASP A 72 35.37 -18.50 44.93
CA ASP A 72 36.01 -17.46 44.13
C ASP A 72 35.38 -16.07 44.42
N GLU A 73 34.24 -16.01 45.15
CA GLU A 73 33.46 -14.80 45.45
C GLU A 73 33.73 -14.18 46.84
N ALA A 74 34.35 -14.91 47.78
CA ALA A 74 34.43 -14.50 49.18
C ALA A 74 35.03 -13.08 49.37
N GLU A 75 34.21 -12.18 49.93
CA GLU A 75 34.44 -10.74 50.18
C GLU A 75 35.59 -10.40 51.14
N GLY A 76 36.34 -11.39 51.61
CA GLY A 76 37.62 -11.17 52.29
C GLY A 76 38.59 -12.20 51.75
N GLY A 77 39.69 -11.76 51.14
CA GLY A 77 40.71 -12.64 50.55
C GLY A 77 41.43 -13.55 51.55
N ALA A 78 40.72 -14.47 52.21
CA ALA A 78 41.19 -15.17 53.40
C ALA A 78 40.97 -16.69 53.43
N ALA A 79 40.30 -17.35 52.47
CA ALA A 79 40.17 -18.82 52.53
C ALA A 79 40.82 -19.58 51.36
N PHE A 80 40.46 -19.30 50.10
CA PHE A 80 40.96 -20.10 48.97
C PHE A 80 42.09 -19.45 48.17
N VAL A 81 41.98 -18.13 47.88
CA VAL A 81 42.99 -17.36 47.11
C VAL A 81 44.33 -17.25 47.85
N ARG A 82 44.32 -17.30 49.20
CA ARG A 82 45.55 -17.27 50.01
C ARG A 82 46.26 -18.62 50.12
N THR A 83 45.58 -19.74 49.89
CA THR A 83 46.17 -21.08 50.07
C THR A 83 46.70 -21.67 48.75
N ARG A 84 46.10 -21.33 47.60
CA ARG A 84 46.64 -21.64 46.25
C ARG A 84 46.22 -20.56 45.23
N PRO A 85 47.04 -19.53 44.94
CA PRO A 85 46.68 -18.50 43.97
C PRO A 85 46.59 -19.10 42.56
N LEU A 86 45.41 -19.05 41.94
CA LEU A 86 45.24 -19.43 40.55
C LEU A 86 45.76 -18.29 39.66
N PRO A 87 46.65 -18.55 38.69
CA PRO A 87 47.07 -17.52 37.75
C PRO A 87 45.87 -16.95 36.98
N ARG A 88 45.82 -15.63 36.78
CA ARG A 88 44.71 -14.96 36.06
C ARG A 88 44.46 -15.54 34.67
N HIS A 89 45.51 -15.93 33.96
CA HIS A 89 45.39 -16.57 32.64
C HIS A 89 44.71 -17.94 32.74
N ALA A 90 44.97 -18.72 33.80
CA ALA A 90 44.35 -20.01 34.01
C ALA A 90 42.86 -19.88 34.34
N PHE A 91 42.48 -18.83 35.08
CA PHE A 91 41.08 -18.48 35.37
C PHE A 91 40.36 -18.00 34.11
N VAL A 92 40.94 -17.07 33.34
CA VAL A 92 40.31 -16.61 32.08
C VAL A 92 40.17 -17.77 31.09
N ALA A 93 41.17 -18.64 31.00
CA ALA A 93 41.08 -19.84 30.16
C ALA A 93 40.03 -20.84 30.67
N SER A 94 39.84 -21.00 31.99
CA SER A 94 38.78 -21.88 32.52
C SER A 94 37.40 -21.29 32.23
N ARG A 95 37.22 -19.97 32.35
CA ARG A 95 36.00 -19.28 31.95
C ARG A 95 35.72 -19.39 30.46
N GLY A 96 36.77 -19.30 29.63
CA GLY A 96 36.69 -19.59 28.20
C GLY A 96 36.20 -21.02 27.93
N LEU A 97 36.70 -22.02 28.67
CA LEU A 97 36.22 -23.40 28.57
C LEU A 97 34.78 -23.57 29.06
N VAL A 98 34.37 -22.88 30.13
CA VAL A 98 32.98 -22.86 30.60
C VAL A 98 32.06 -22.30 29.51
N TRP A 99 32.40 -21.16 28.93
CA TRP A 99 31.64 -20.57 27.82
C TRP A 99 31.57 -21.52 26.62
N LEU A 100 32.72 -22.04 26.19
CA LEU A 100 32.83 -22.88 25.00
C LEU A 100 32.10 -24.21 25.16
N LEU A 101 32.26 -24.90 26.29
CA LEU A 101 31.74 -26.26 26.48
C LEU A 101 30.32 -26.30 27.06
N LEU A 102 29.94 -25.35 27.91
CA LEU A 102 28.64 -25.39 28.60
C LEU A 102 27.57 -24.53 27.95
N ILE A 103 27.94 -23.59 27.06
CA ILE A 103 26.99 -22.66 26.42
C ILE A 103 27.09 -22.74 24.91
N MET A 104 28.25 -22.40 24.37
CA MET A 104 28.48 -22.30 22.93
C MET A 104 28.24 -23.65 22.23
N LEU A 105 28.83 -24.73 22.74
CA LEU A 105 28.66 -26.07 22.18
C LEU A 105 27.19 -26.54 22.26
N PRO A 106 26.49 -26.50 23.40
CA PRO A 106 25.06 -26.86 23.45
C PRO A 106 24.16 -26.05 22.51
N MET A 107 24.32 -24.72 22.42
CA MET A 107 23.53 -23.89 21.49
C MET A 107 23.81 -24.26 20.03
N THR A 108 25.09 -24.49 19.70
CA THR A 108 25.50 -24.94 18.36
C THR A 108 24.91 -26.32 18.02
N LEU A 109 24.95 -27.26 18.96
CA LEU A 109 24.40 -28.60 18.79
C LEU A 109 22.88 -28.59 18.66
N GLU A 110 22.19 -27.70 19.37
CA GLU A 110 20.76 -27.51 19.23
C GLU A 110 20.38 -27.03 17.82
N VAL A 111 21.09 -26.05 17.26
CA VAL A 111 20.88 -25.62 15.86
C VAL A 111 21.13 -26.80 14.91
N GLY A 112 22.22 -27.53 15.11
CA GLY A 112 22.52 -28.72 14.31
C GLY A 112 21.42 -29.77 14.39
N LEU A 113 20.90 -30.03 15.59
CA LEU A 113 19.83 -30.98 15.85
C LEU A 113 18.50 -30.51 15.23
N TYR A 114 18.13 -29.24 15.41
CA TYR A 114 16.95 -28.63 14.79
C TYR A 114 16.96 -28.80 13.27
N LEU A 115 18.06 -28.40 12.62
CA LEU A 115 18.19 -28.48 11.16
C LEU A 115 18.21 -29.94 10.67
N THR A 116 18.85 -30.85 11.42
CA THR A 116 18.85 -32.28 11.10
C THR A 116 17.44 -32.89 11.23
N LEU A 117 16.69 -32.53 12.29
CA LEU A 117 15.32 -32.98 12.50
C LEU A 117 14.35 -32.40 11.47
N GLN A 118 14.63 -31.22 10.91
CA GLN A 118 13.93 -30.63 9.77
C GLN A 118 14.39 -31.21 8.41
N HIS A 119 15.22 -32.26 8.41
CA HIS A 119 15.73 -32.93 7.22
C HIS A 119 16.52 -32.01 6.26
N ARG A 120 17.22 -31.00 6.80
CA ARG A 120 18.03 -30.08 6.02
C ARG A 120 19.29 -30.75 5.48
N PRO A 121 19.82 -30.32 4.31
CA PRO A 121 21.11 -30.76 3.81
C PRO A 121 22.24 -30.51 4.82
N TRP A 122 23.24 -31.38 4.85
CA TRP A 122 24.39 -31.24 5.74
C TRP A 122 25.16 -29.93 5.58
N SER A 123 25.14 -29.34 4.37
CA SER A 123 25.69 -28.00 4.12
C SER A 123 25.00 -26.94 4.96
N ASP A 124 23.67 -27.00 5.07
CA ASP A 124 22.87 -26.02 5.82
C ASP A 124 23.00 -26.26 7.31
N VAL A 125 23.06 -27.54 7.74
CA VAL A 125 23.34 -27.91 9.13
C VAL A 125 24.69 -27.35 9.57
N GLY A 126 25.76 -27.62 8.81
CA GLY A 126 27.11 -27.16 9.14
C GLY A 126 27.22 -25.63 9.15
N LEU A 127 26.55 -24.96 8.21
CA LEU A 127 26.58 -23.51 8.11
C LEU A 127 25.74 -22.84 9.22
N GLY A 128 24.56 -23.36 9.53
CA GLY A 128 23.76 -22.89 10.67
C GLY A 128 24.48 -23.08 12.01
N MET A 129 25.18 -24.21 12.19
CA MET A 129 26.06 -24.42 13.34
C MET A 129 27.20 -23.38 13.39
N ALA A 130 27.83 -23.06 12.25
CA ALA A 130 28.89 -22.06 12.19
C ALA A 130 28.39 -20.63 12.46
N GLU A 131 27.19 -20.29 11.97
CA GLU A 131 26.52 -19.01 12.21
C GLU A 131 26.21 -18.84 13.71
N GLU A 132 25.65 -19.87 14.36
CA GLU A 132 25.38 -19.85 15.79
C GLU A 132 26.68 -19.80 16.62
N LEU A 133 27.71 -20.53 16.20
CA LEU A 133 29.04 -20.47 16.79
C LEU A 133 29.60 -19.05 16.76
N TRP A 134 29.44 -18.37 15.63
CA TRP A 134 29.90 -16.99 15.44
C TRP A 134 29.08 -15.99 16.27
N ALA A 135 27.76 -16.18 16.35
CA ALA A 135 26.86 -15.37 17.17
C ALA A 135 27.17 -15.49 18.67
N THR A 136 27.29 -16.73 19.15
CA THR A 136 27.59 -17.02 20.56
C THR A 136 29.02 -16.64 20.93
N SER A 137 30.00 -16.80 20.03
CA SER A 137 31.38 -16.36 20.32
C SER A 137 31.55 -14.84 20.41
N SER A 138 30.73 -14.04 19.72
CA SER A 138 30.76 -12.57 19.86
C SER A 138 30.49 -12.12 21.31
N MET A 139 29.66 -12.87 22.02
CA MET A 139 29.27 -12.59 23.41
C MET A 139 30.37 -12.98 24.42
N ALA A 140 31.40 -13.74 24.02
CA ALA A 140 32.46 -14.16 24.92
C ALA A 140 33.21 -12.97 25.53
N PHE A 141 33.51 -11.93 24.74
CA PHE A 141 34.19 -10.72 25.25
C PHE A 141 33.36 -9.98 26.29
N TRP A 142 32.04 -9.96 26.09
CA TRP A 142 31.10 -9.29 26.98
C TRP A 142 30.98 -10.03 28.29
N VAL A 143 30.69 -11.33 28.21
CA VAL A 143 30.32 -12.15 29.35
C VAL A 143 31.53 -12.49 30.22
N ILE A 144 32.66 -12.88 29.63
CA ILE A 144 33.88 -13.17 30.40
C ILE A 144 34.38 -11.90 31.13
N SER A 145 34.34 -10.76 30.45
CA SER A 145 34.74 -9.49 31.06
C SER A 145 33.74 -9.03 32.12
N ALA A 146 32.44 -9.19 31.89
CA ALA A 146 31.40 -8.85 32.85
C ALA A 146 31.47 -9.71 34.12
N ALA A 147 31.73 -11.02 34.00
CA ALA A 147 31.93 -11.92 35.14
C ALA A 147 33.11 -11.52 36.03
N LEU A 148 34.11 -10.85 35.46
CA LEU A 148 35.25 -10.31 36.20
C LEU A 148 35.01 -8.89 36.73
N LEU A 149 34.15 -8.12 36.06
CA LEU A 149 33.85 -6.72 36.37
C LEU A 149 32.82 -6.58 37.49
N PHE A 150 31.80 -7.45 37.52
CA PHE A 150 30.70 -7.44 38.48
C PHE A 150 30.79 -8.64 39.41
N ARG A 151 30.43 -8.47 40.68
CA ARG A 151 30.51 -9.54 41.70
C ARG A 151 29.24 -9.66 42.51
N GLY A 152 28.94 -10.87 42.97
CA GLY A 152 27.79 -11.15 43.83
C GLY A 152 26.49 -10.64 43.23
N TRP A 153 25.75 -9.80 43.96
CA TRP A 153 24.46 -9.29 43.52
C TRP A 153 24.54 -8.33 42.31
N GLU A 154 25.69 -7.70 42.08
CA GLU A 154 25.87 -6.73 40.99
C GLU A 154 25.69 -7.37 39.61
N ILE A 155 25.91 -8.68 39.50
CA ILE A 155 25.71 -9.49 38.30
C ILE A 155 24.25 -9.40 37.84
N TYR A 156 23.30 -9.45 38.77
CA TYR A 156 21.88 -9.33 38.45
C TYR A 156 21.52 -7.91 37.99
N LEU A 157 22.17 -6.89 38.57
CA LEU A 157 21.97 -5.51 38.13
C LEU A 157 22.52 -5.27 36.72
N ALA A 158 23.69 -5.83 36.39
CA ALA A 158 24.24 -5.80 35.04
C ALA A 158 23.34 -6.53 34.03
N LEU A 159 22.75 -7.67 34.42
CA LEU A 159 21.78 -8.40 33.61
C LEU A 159 20.50 -7.58 33.36
N VAL A 160 19.97 -6.89 34.37
CA VAL A 160 18.82 -5.98 34.22
C VAL A 160 19.15 -4.82 33.28
N VAL A 161 20.34 -4.23 33.39
CA VAL A 161 20.81 -3.17 32.47
C VAL A 161 20.93 -3.70 31.05
N PHE A 162 21.49 -4.91 30.88
CA PHE A 162 21.55 -5.57 29.58
C PHE A 162 20.14 -5.75 29.00
N LEU A 163 19.19 -6.25 29.78
CA LEU A 163 17.80 -6.43 29.33
C LEU A 163 17.08 -5.11 29.04
N ALA A 164 17.31 -4.06 29.82
CA ALA A 164 16.70 -2.77 29.57
C ALA A 164 17.21 -2.16 28.25
N VAL A 165 18.52 -2.21 28.00
CA VAL A 165 19.14 -1.63 26.80
C VAL A 165 18.92 -2.52 25.57
N TRP A 166 19.01 -3.85 25.71
CA TRP A 166 18.89 -4.82 24.62
C TRP A 166 17.44 -5.23 24.31
N GLY A 167 16.52 -5.15 25.28
CA GLY A 167 15.10 -5.54 25.22
C GLY A 167 14.19 -4.64 24.36
N ALA A 168 14.71 -4.20 23.22
CA ALA A 168 14.05 -3.52 22.12
C ALA A 168 13.48 -2.11 22.34
N ASN A 169 12.93 -1.73 23.51
CA ASN A 169 12.26 -0.43 23.65
C ASN A 169 13.16 0.72 24.16
N TYR A 170 13.94 0.51 25.23
CA TYR A 170 14.69 1.62 25.84
C TYR A 170 15.94 1.99 25.03
N GLY A 171 16.77 1.01 24.68
CA GLY A 171 17.97 1.25 23.85
C GLY A 171 17.63 1.86 22.50
N ARG A 172 16.56 1.38 21.86
CA ARG A 172 16.01 1.96 20.63
C ARG A 172 15.64 3.42 20.80
N THR A 173 14.79 3.72 21.78
CA THR A 173 14.30 5.09 22.00
C THR A 173 15.45 6.08 22.22
N VAL A 174 16.46 5.67 23.00
CA VAL A 174 17.64 6.51 23.26
C VAL A 174 18.49 6.69 22.00
N VAL A 175 18.76 5.61 21.25
CA VAL A 175 19.55 5.70 20.01
C VAL A 175 18.83 6.49 18.93
N ASP A 176 17.54 6.27 18.74
CA ASP A 176 16.71 7.02 17.79
C ASP A 176 16.71 8.51 18.13
N PHE A 177 16.53 8.86 19.41
CA PHE A 177 16.63 10.25 19.89
C PHE A 177 17.99 10.89 19.57
N VAL A 178 19.09 10.16 19.83
CA VAL A 178 20.45 10.65 19.55
C VAL A 178 20.69 10.80 18.05
N PHE A 179 20.26 9.83 17.25
CA PHE A 179 20.44 9.83 15.80
C PHE A 179 19.65 10.97 15.16
N GLU A 180 18.42 11.20 15.62
CA GLU A 180 17.62 12.35 15.20
C GLU A 180 18.30 13.68 15.53
N HIS A 181 18.81 13.85 16.75
CA HIS A 181 19.54 15.06 17.15
C HIS A 181 20.83 15.28 16.36
N LEU A 182 21.51 14.20 15.96
CA LEU A 182 22.75 14.25 15.18
C LEU A 182 22.50 14.23 13.67
N SER A 183 21.25 14.17 13.21
CA SER A 183 20.87 14.01 11.80
C SER A 183 21.53 12.79 11.13
N ILE A 184 21.72 11.71 11.88
CA ILE A 184 22.21 10.42 11.38
C ILE A 184 21.00 9.61 10.90
N GLU A 185 21.05 9.13 9.66
CA GLU A 185 20.02 8.21 9.15
C GLU A 185 20.15 6.87 9.89
N SER A 186 19.11 6.48 10.63
CA SER A 186 19.04 5.15 11.23
C SER A 186 18.70 4.12 10.17
N SER A 187 19.42 3.01 10.14
CA SER A 187 19.10 1.87 9.28
C SER A 187 17.89 1.07 9.81
N TRP A 188 17.39 1.41 11.01
CA TRP A 188 16.30 0.74 11.71
C TRP A 188 14.91 1.20 11.25
N ARG A 189 14.28 0.44 10.37
CA ARG A 189 12.80 0.37 10.35
C ARG A 189 12.26 -1.00 10.76
N THR A 190 13.16 -1.92 11.13
CA THR A 190 12.89 -3.30 11.53
C THR A 190 13.45 -3.57 12.93
N LEU A 191 12.77 -4.43 13.69
CA LEU A 191 13.16 -4.79 15.05
C LEU A 191 14.56 -5.43 15.05
N PRO A 192 15.43 -5.18 16.05
CA PRO A 192 16.73 -5.83 16.21
C PRO A 192 16.75 -7.35 16.03
N VAL A 193 15.65 -7.99 16.43
CA VAL A 193 15.46 -9.44 16.33
C VAL A 193 15.35 -9.92 14.88
N LEU A 194 14.96 -9.05 13.95
CA LEU A 194 14.84 -9.35 12.52
C LEU A 194 16.17 -9.17 11.77
N GLU A 195 17.18 -8.53 12.38
CA GLU A 195 18.51 -8.32 11.76
C GLU A 195 19.67 -8.69 12.70
N PRO A 196 19.73 -9.95 13.19
CA PRO A 196 20.71 -10.38 14.19
C PRO A 196 22.16 -10.24 13.74
N ALA A 197 22.45 -10.34 12.44
CA ALA A 197 23.81 -10.25 11.90
C ALA A 197 24.51 -8.92 12.22
N ARG A 198 23.82 -7.77 12.08
CA ARG A 198 24.39 -6.45 12.40
C ARG A 198 24.74 -6.34 13.88
N PHE A 199 23.90 -6.89 14.75
CA PHE A 199 24.14 -6.92 16.20
C PHE A 199 25.33 -7.80 16.57
N ILE A 200 25.47 -8.96 15.93
CA ILE A 200 26.62 -9.85 16.12
C ILE A 200 27.91 -9.14 15.70
N GLN A 201 27.94 -8.49 14.52
CA GLN A 201 29.09 -7.72 14.04
C GLN A 201 29.45 -6.56 14.98
N ALA A 202 28.45 -5.78 15.40
CA ALA A 202 28.67 -4.69 16.33
C ALA A 202 29.19 -5.18 17.68
N ALA A 203 28.66 -6.31 18.18
CA ALA A 203 29.14 -6.94 19.42
C ALA A 203 30.60 -7.39 19.30
N TRP A 204 31.03 -7.88 18.13
CA TRP A 204 32.43 -8.18 17.84
C TRP A 204 33.33 -6.94 17.85
N TRP A 205 32.88 -5.83 17.28
CA TRP A 205 33.67 -4.59 17.21
C TRP A 205 33.81 -3.92 18.57
N ILE A 206 32.75 -3.91 19.37
CA ILE A 206 32.74 -3.26 20.69
C ILE A 206 33.23 -4.21 21.81
N GLY A 207 33.16 -5.53 21.61
CA GLY A 207 33.60 -6.54 22.58
C GLY A 207 35.01 -6.30 23.17
N PRO A 208 36.05 -5.99 22.37
CA PRO A 208 37.37 -5.64 22.88
C PRO A 208 37.39 -4.43 23.83
N ALA A 209 36.49 -3.45 23.65
CA ALA A 209 36.37 -2.31 24.55
C ALA A 209 35.88 -2.74 25.95
N MET A 210 35.10 -3.81 26.06
CA MET A 210 34.71 -4.40 27.34
C MET A 210 35.92 -4.99 28.08
N VAL A 211 36.86 -5.61 27.35
CA VAL A 211 38.13 -6.09 27.92
C VAL A 211 38.99 -4.91 28.39
N LEU A 212 39.07 -3.84 27.59
CA LEU A 212 39.77 -2.62 27.99
C LEU A 212 39.13 -1.97 29.23
N LEU A 213 37.80 -1.95 29.33
CA LEU A 213 37.08 -1.47 30.50
C LEU A 213 37.45 -2.28 31.76
N LEU A 214 37.54 -3.62 31.63
CA LEU A 214 37.99 -4.49 32.72
C LEU A 214 39.44 -4.19 33.12
N LEU A 215 40.36 -4.08 32.15
CA LEU A 215 41.77 -3.76 32.41
C LEU A 215 41.93 -2.38 33.06
N TRP A 216 41.12 -1.41 32.61
CA TRP A 216 41.07 -0.08 33.20
C TRP A 216 40.59 -0.14 34.64
N HIS A 217 39.50 -0.85 34.93
CA HIS A 217 38.99 -1.05 36.29
C HIS A 217 40.02 -1.73 37.22
N GLN A 218 40.81 -2.66 36.70
CA GLN A 218 41.88 -3.31 37.46
C GLN A 218 43.01 -2.34 37.84
N ARG A 219 43.26 -1.30 37.03
CA ARG A 219 44.25 -0.25 37.33
C ARG A 219 43.66 0.90 38.15
N HIS A 220 42.41 1.25 37.89
CA HIS A 220 41.68 2.34 38.50
C HIS A 220 40.35 1.82 39.05
N HIS A 221 40.33 1.53 40.36
CA HIS A 221 39.17 0.94 41.00
C HIS A 221 37.94 1.88 40.93
N TRP A 222 36.91 1.40 40.24
CA TRP A 222 35.64 2.09 40.05
C TRP A 222 34.56 1.47 40.93
N HIS A 223 33.76 2.31 41.57
CA HIS A 223 32.55 1.87 42.26
C HIS A 223 31.49 1.38 41.27
N VAL A 224 30.53 0.59 41.78
CA VAL A 224 29.50 -0.12 41.02
C VAL A 224 28.78 0.74 39.99
N VAL A 225 28.36 1.96 40.38
CA VAL A 225 27.63 2.89 39.50
C VAL A 225 28.43 3.25 38.25
N LYS A 226 29.73 3.54 38.39
CA LYS A 226 30.60 3.88 37.25
C LYS A 226 30.81 2.69 36.32
N ARG A 227 30.95 1.48 36.88
CA ARG A 227 31.07 0.24 36.09
C ARG A 227 29.80 -0.04 35.29
N LEU A 228 28.63 0.05 35.94
CA LEU A 228 27.34 -0.14 35.29
C LEU A 228 27.05 0.93 34.24
N SER A 229 27.39 2.19 34.50
CA SER A 229 27.22 3.27 33.54
C SER A 229 28.10 3.08 32.30
N ALA A 230 29.37 2.68 32.49
CA ALA A 230 30.27 2.37 31.38
C ALA A 230 29.79 1.15 30.58
N PHE A 231 29.30 0.11 31.27
CA PHE A 231 28.70 -1.06 30.63
C PHE A 231 27.46 -0.70 29.81
N ALA A 232 26.53 0.07 30.39
CA ALA A 232 25.34 0.57 29.69
C ALA A 232 25.71 1.42 28.47
N LEU A 233 26.72 2.28 28.59
CA LEU A 233 27.21 3.09 27.48
C LEU A 233 27.78 2.21 26.36
N LEU A 234 28.58 1.19 26.67
CA LEU A 234 29.08 0.25 25.66
C LEU A 234 27.93 -0.52 24.98
N LEU A 235 26.90 -0.91 25.71
CA LEU A 235 25.70 -1.53 25.12
C LEU A 235 24.95 -0.57 24.19
N LEU A 236 24.77 0.69 24.59
CA LEU A 236 24.17 1.73 23.75
C LEU A 236 25.02 2.02 22.51
N ILE A 237 26.35 2.03 22.63
CA ILE A 237 27.26 2.17 21.48
C ILE A 237 27.13 0.96 20.57
N THR A 238 27.07 -0.26 21.10
CA THR A 238 26.88 -1.48 20.29
C THR A 238 25.56 -1.42 19.53
N TYR A 239 24.49 -1.02 20.22
CA TYR A 239 23.18 -0.81 19.63
C TYR A 239 23.24 0.28 18.55
N GLY A 240 23.80 1.45 18.84
CA GLY A 240 23.97 2.55 17.89
C GLY A 240 24.91 2.19 16.72
N LEU A 241 25.88 1.32 16.91
CA LEU A 241 26.77 0.89 15.85
C LEU A 241 26.03 -0.08 14.90
N ALA A 242 25.26 -1.02 15.45
CA ALA A 242 24.38 -1.88 14.65
C ALA A 242 23.31 -1.07 13.89
N ALA A 243 22.91 0.08 14.45
CA ALA A 243 21.96 1.06 13.87
C ALA A 243 22.49 1.89 12.75
N SER A 244 23.81 1.98 12.73
CA SER A 244 24.49 2.91 11.90
C SER A 244 24.66 2.28 10.52
N PRO A 245 24.60 3.10 9.45
CA PRO A 245 25.04 2.65 8.13
C PRO A 245 26.53 2.23 8.09
N LEU A 246 27.29 2.47 9.17
CA LEU A 246 28.68 2.03 9.31
C LEU A 246 28.83 0.50 9.38
N VAL A 247 27.88 -0.19 10.01
CA VAL A 247 27.85 -1.66 10.03
C VAL A 247 26.98 -2.09 8.86
N LYS A 248 27.64 -2.29 7.73
CA LYS A 248 26.97 -2.75 6.51
C LYS A 248 26.40 -4.14 6.76
N ASN A 249 25.14 -4.31 6.42
CA ASN A 249 24.62 -5.64 6.23
C ASN A 249 25.20 -6.17 4.91
N PRO A 250 25.84 -7.36 4.86
CA PRO A 250 26.17 -8.00 3.60
C PRO A 250 24.96 -8.10 2.65
N PHE A 251 23.72 -8.12 3.18
CA PHE A 251 22.48 -8.13 2.38
C PHE A 251 22.15 -6.78 1.72
N ASP A 252 22.75 -5.69 2.20
CA ASP A 252 22.68 -4.39 1.53
C ASP A 252 23.75 -4.25 0.46
N GLU A 253 24.65 -5.23 0.31
CA GLU A 253 25.65 -5.19 -0.74
C GLU A 253 25.02 -5.51 -2.10
N PRO A 254 25.33 -4.69 -3.12
CA PRO A 254 24.75 -4.85 -4.44
C PRO A 254 25.35 -6.06 -5.15
N LEU A 255 24.51 -6.90 -5.75
CA LEU A 255 24.98 -8.08 -6.49
C LEU A 255 25.76 -7.72 -7.77
N GLU A 256 25.35 -6.65 -8.45
CA GLU A 256 25.82 -6.31 -9.80
C GLU A 256 25.98 -4.78 -10.00
N GLN A 257 26.50 -4.08 -8.99
CA GLN A 257 26.61 -2.61 -8.99
C GLN A 257 27.26 -2.03 -10.26
N ALA A 258 28.32 -2.67 -10.76
CA ALA A 258 29.03 -2.21 -11.96
C ALA A 258 28.16 -2.28 -13.22
N GLN A 259 27.35 -3.34 -13.36
CA GLN A 259 26.44 -3.50 -14.50
C GLN A 259 25.29 -2.50 -14.43
N ILE A 260 24.76 -2.26 -13.23
CA ILE A 260 23.73 -1.25 -12.99
C ILE A 260 24.23 0.16 -13.33
N GLN A 261 25.47 0.49 -12.97
CA GLN A 261 26.06 1.78 -13.34
C GLN A 261 26.20 1.94 -14.85
N GLN A 262 26.59 0.88 -15.57
CA GLN A 262 26.67 0.90 -17.03
C GLN A 262 25.27 1.04 -17.66
N LEU A 263 24.28 0.30 -17.17
CA LEU A 263 22.89 0.37 -17.64
C LEU A 263 22.29 1.77 -17.43
N ALA A 264 22.49 2.34 -16.24
CA ALA A 264 22.02 3.68 -15.88
C ALA A 264 22.69 4.79 -16.70
N GLN A 265 23.95 4.59 -17.14
CA GLN A 265 24.63 5.53 -18.04
C GLN A 265 24.16 5.40 -19.49
N ALA A 266 23.84 4.18 -19.94
CA ALA A 266 23.42 3.91 -21.31
C ALA A 266 21.96 4.31 -21.58
N GLN A 267 21.10 4.30 -20.57
CA GLN A 267 19.68 4.58 -20.70
C GLN A 267 19.29 5.80 -19.85
N PRO A 268 18.91 6.94 -20.47
CA PRO A 268 18.48 8.11 -19.73
C PRO A 268 17.09 7.90 -19.12
N VAL A 269 16.87 8.47 -17.94
CA VAL A 269 15.55 8.53 -17.30
C VAL A 269 14.71 9.60 -17.96
N VAL A 270 13.48 9.26 -18.35
CA VAL A 270 12.52 10.18 -18.95
C VAL A 270 11.37 10.40 -17.97
N MET A 271 11.10 11.67 -17.65
CA MET A 271 9.89 12.08 -16.93
C MET A 271 9.15 13.14 -17.75
N ARG A 272 7.86 12.90 -18.01
CA ARG A 272 7.03 13.80 -18.81
C ARG A 272 6.20 14.72 -17.90
N ALA A 273 5.88 15.92 -18.35
CA ALA A 273 5.11 16.88 -17.56
C ALA A 273 3.68 16.39 -17.22
N ASP A 274 3.07 15.59 -18.09
CA ASP A 274 1.77 14.93 -17.88
C ASP A 274 1.85 13.72 -16.93
N SER A 275 3.05 13.21 -16.65
CA SER A 275 3.24 12.13 -15.69
C SER A 275 3.09 12.59 -14.25
N PHE A 276 3.14 13.89 -13.96
CA PHE A 276 2.97 14.43 -12.60
C PHE A 276 1.50 14.35 -12.18
N ARG A 277 1.24 14.08 -10.90
CA ARG A 277 -0.08 14.15 -10.28
C ARG A 277 0.06 14.84 -8.93
N PHE A 278 -0.90 15.72 -8.67
CA PHE A 278 -1.00 16.47 -7.44
C PHE A 278 -2.28 16.04 -6.73
N THR A 279 -2.16 15.38 -5.58
CA THR A 279 -3.31 14.97 -4.76
C THR A 279 -3.34 15.79 -3.48
N GLU A 280 -4.50 16.33 -3.12
CA GLU A 280 -4.63 17.02 -1.85
C GLU A 280 -4.48 16.02 -0.70
N GLY A 281 -3.75 16.42 0.32
CA GLY A 281 -3.55 15.68 1.56
C GLY A 281 -3.51 16.64 2.74
N VAL A 282 -3.31 16.09 3.91
CA VAL A 282 -3.30 16.84 5.16
C VAL A 282 -2.07 16.43 5.96
N ASP A 283 -1.37 17.38 6.58
CA ASP A 283 -0.30 17.06 7.54
C ASP A 283 -0.85 16.65 8.92
N ASP A 284 0.06 16.21 9.80
CA ASP A 284 -0.22 15.88 11.20
C ASP A 284 -0.84 17.05 12.01
N GLN A 285 -0.69 18.30 11.51
CA GLN A 285 -1.26 19.51 12.10
C GLN A 285 -2.56 19.94 11.42
N LEU A 286 -3.16 19.06 10.61
CA LEU A 286 -4.40 19.29 9.86
C LEU A 286 -4.33 20.39 8.79
N ARG A 287 -3.14 20.75 8.29
CA ARG A 287 -2.96 21.75 7.21
C ARG A 287 -3.04 21.07 5.85
N SER A 288 -3.74 21.70 4.91
CA SER A 288 -3.82 21.22 3.52
C SER A 288 -2.46 21.29 2.82
N LEU A 289 -2.11 20.20 2.15
CA LEU A 289 -0.89 20.03 1.37
C LEU A 289 -1.22 19.38 0.02
N LEU A 290 -0.34 19.56 -0.97
CA LEU A 290 -0.32 18.76 -2.18
C LEU A 290 0.75 17.67 -2.03
N ASN A 291 0.31 16.42 -2.10
CA ASN A 291 1.19 15.28 -2.35
C ASN A 291 1.53 15.25 -3.84
N VAL A 292 2.81 15.13 -4.13
CA VAL A 292 3.32 15.13 -5.51
C VAL A 292 3.87 13.75 -5.84
N SER A 293 3.36 13.16 -6.91
CA SER A 293 3.82 11.87 -7.44
C SER A 293 3.98 11.92 -8.96
N ALA A 294 4.88 11.12 -9.51
CA ALA A 294 5.15 11.08 -10.95
C ALA A 294 5.71 9.73 -11.37
N VAL A 295 5.73 9.49 -12.68
CA VAL A 295 6.28 8.28 -13.28
C VAL A 295 7.64 8.59 -13.88
N ALA A 296 8.65 7.77 -13.54
CA ALA A 296 9.96 7.80 -14.17
C ALA A 296 10.13 6.55 -15.04
N GLU A 297 10.34 6.77 -16.34
CA GLU A 297 10.46 5.71 -17.34
C GLU A 297 11.91 5.57 -17.79
N MET A 298 12.32 4.32 -18.05
CA MET A 298 13.60 3.99 -18.69
C MET A 298 13.33 2.96 -19.79
N ASP A 299 13.72 3.28 -21.02
CA ASP A 299 13.51 2.43 -22.18
C ASP A 299 14.59 1.37 -22.31
N GLY A 300 14.21 0.15 -22.71
CA GLY A 300 15.16 -0.92 -23.06
C GLY A 300 15.71 -1.71 -21.88
N LEU A 301 15.05 -1.68 -20.72
CA LEU A 301 15.43 -2.49 -19.57
C LEU A 301 15.20 -4.00 -19.81
N PRO A 302 16.08 -4.88 -19.28
CA PRO A 302 15.79 -6.31 -19.21
C PRO A 302 14.49 -6.56 -18.46
N ARG A 303 13.69 -7.55 -18.90
CA ARG A 303 12.33 -7.79 -18.38
C ARG A 303 12.29 -8.20 -16.91
N ASP A 304 13.37 -8.82 -16.44
CA ASP A 304 13.57 -9.26 -15.07
C ASP A 304 14.17 -8.17 -14.19
N VAL A 305 14.58 -7.01 -14.73
CA VAL A 305 15.24 -5.94 -13.99
C VAL A 305 14.30 -4.74 -13.83
N MET A 306 14.13 -4.27 -12.59
CA MET A 306 13.24 -3.16 -12.28
C MET A 306 13.92 -2.10 -11.39
N PRO A 307 13.77 -0.80 -11.71
CA PRO A 307 14.17 0.28 -10.83
C PRO A 307 13.03 0.69 -9.90
N PHE A 308 13.33 0.83 -8.61
CA PHE A 308 12.46 1.45 -7.61
C PHE A 308 12.98 2.85 -7.30
N TRP A 309 12.14 3.85 -7.55
CA TRP A 309 12.53 5.25 -7.51
C TRP A 309 12.29 5.90 -6.16
N THR A 310 13.28 6.65 -5.68
CA THR A 310 13.14 7.57 -4.55
C THR A 310 13.69 8.94 -4.94
N SER A 311 13.09 10.01 -4.40
CA SER A 311 13.64 11.35 -4.54
C SER A 311 14.49 11.70 -3.32
N ASN A 312 15.74 12.07 -3.57
CA ASN A 312 16.63 12.59 -2.55
C ASN A 312 16.40 14.10 -2.33
N LYS A 313 16.09 14.81 -3.42
CA LYS A 313 15.89 16.26 -3.43
C LYS A 313 14.97 16.64 -4.58
N THR A 314 13.97 17.43 -4.26
CA THR A 314 13.04 18.01 -5.24
C THR A 314 12.97 19.51 -5.01
N VAL A 315 13.10 20.28 -6.07
CA VAL A 315 12.88 21.73 -6.08
C VAL A 315 11.80 22.01 -7.11
N ILE A 316 10.71 22.65 -6.67
CA ILE A 316 9.63 23.09 -7.55
C ILE A 316 9.69 24.61 -7.61
N ARG A 317 9.77 25.16 -8.83
CA ARG A 317 9.81 26.59 -9.10
C ARG A 317 8.56 27.04 -9.84
N GLN A 318 8.00 28.16 -9.43
CA GLN A 318 6.91 28.83 -10.15
C GLN A 318 7.34 30.28 -10.42
N ASN A 319 7.32 30.68 -11.69
CA ASN A 319 7.84 32.00 -12.12
C ASN A 319 9.27 32.30 -11.62
N GLY A 320 10.13 31.27 -11.58
CA GLY A 320 11.50 31.39 -11.09
C GLY A 320 11.66 31.43 -9.56
N HIS A 321 10.57 31.43 -8.79
CA HIS A 321 10.60 31.37 -7.33
C HIS A 321 10.41 29.94 -6.81
N GLU A 322 11.24 29.51 -5.87
CA GLU A 322 11.12 28.20 -5.23
C GLU A 322 9.90 28.14 -4.30
N LEU A 323 9.07 27.13 -4.46
CA LEU A 323 7.91 26.88 -3.61
C LEU A 323 8.34 26.15 -2.32
N PRO A 324 7.68 26.43 -1.18
CA PRO A 324 8.00 25.78 0.09
C PRO A 324 7.62 24.30 0.05
N MET A 325 8.65 23.44 0.02
CA MET A 325 8.51 21.99 0.05
C MET A 325 8.61 21.48 1.49
N LEU A 326 7.77 20.51 1.82
CA LEU A 326 7.91 19.69 3.01
C LEU A 326 8.57 18.36 2.62
N PRO A 327 9.59 17.90 3.36
CA PRO A 327 10.14 16.58 3.14
C PRO A 327 9.04 15.53 3.37
N PRO A 328 8.89 14.51 2.50
CA PRO A 328 7.93 13.45 2.75
C PRO A 328 8.28 12.71 4.05
N GLU A 329 7.26 12.37 4.84
CA GLU A 329 7.43 11.45 5.99
C GLU A 329 8.03 10.09 5.57
N ARG A 330 7.78 9.66 4.32
CA ARG A 330 8.10 8.31 3.84
C ARG A 330 9.37 8.18 2.99
N THR A 331 9.96 9.26 2.46
CA THR A 331 11.08 9.18 1.49
C THR A 331 12.47 9.36 2.09
N ARG A 332 12.62 9.46 3.42
CA ARG A 332 13.95 9.52 4.05
C ARG A 332 14.80 8.26 3.82
N THR A 333 14.26 7.19 3.24
CA THR A 333 14.95 5.92 3.08
C THR A 333 15.37 5.69 1.63
N SER A 334 16.67 5.80 1.36
CA SER A 334 17.29 5.28 0.15
C SER A 334 18.04 3.99 0.49
N GLY A 335 17.47 2.83 0.16
CA GLY A 335 18.09 1.55 0.50
C GLY A 335 17.30 0.33 0.00
N PRO A 336 17.91 -0.87 0.04
CA PRO A 336 17.32 -2.09 -0.49
C PRO A 336 16.06 -2.55 0.26
N GLY A 337 15.88 -2.14 1.52
CA GLY A 337 14.63 -2.34 2.28
C GLY A 337 13.40 -1.67 1.65
N MET A 338 13.58 -0.75 0.70
CA MET A 338 12.49 -0.18 -0.08
C MET A 338 11.86 -1.21 -1.01
N ILE A 339 12.60 -2.20 -1.51
CA ILE A 339 12.11 -3.11 -2.55
C ILE A 339 10.78 -3.76 -2.11
N ASN A 340 10.71 -4.30 -0.89
CA ASN A 340 9.46 -4.86 -0.34
C ASN A 340 8.28 -3.88 -0.27
N LEU A 341 8.56 -2.60 -0.01
CA LEU A 341 7.54 -1.56 0.10
C LEU A 341 7.00 -1.08 -1.25
N TRP A 342 7.62 -1.44 -2.38
CA TRP A 342 7.23 -0.92 -3.71
C TRP A 342 6.93 -2.01 -4.74
N LEU A 343 7.19 -3.29 -4.43
CA LEU A 343 6.89 -4.42 -5.32
C LEU A 343 5.41 -4.49 -5.69
N PHE A 344 4.49 -4.14 -4.79
CA PHE A 344 3.06 -4.19 -5.07
C PHE A 344 2.59 -3.15 -6.10
N GLU A 345 3.41 -2.13 -6.38
CA GLU A 345 3.12 -1.08 -7.36
C GLU A 345 3.64 -1.40 -8.77
N HIS A 346 4.48 -2.44 -8.91
CA HIS A 346 5.09 -2.84 -10.19
C HIS A 346 4.53 -4.18 -10.65
N SER A 347 4.41 -4.39 -11.96
CA SER A 347 3.95 -5.68 -12.49
C SER A 347 5.03 -6.75 -12.35
N LEU A 348 4.73 -7.85 -11.67
CA LEU A 348 5.68 -8.98 -11.51
C LEU A 348 5.64 -9.97 -12.68
N SER A 349 4.80 -9.72 -13.69
CA SER A 349 4.61 -10.62 -14.84
C SER A 349 5.90 -10.85 -15.66
N GLY A 350 6.80 -9.86 -15.69
CA GLY A 350 8.10 -9.94 -16.36
C GLY A 350 9.06 -10.98 -15.78
N ALA A 351 8.86 -11.40 -14.52
CA ALA A 351 9.70 -12.34 -13.80
C ALA A 351 9.46 -13.83 -14.16
N LEU A 352 8.41 -14.12 -14.94
CA LEU A 352 7.96 -15.49 -15.21
C LEU A 352 8.79 -16.13 -16.34
N ASN A 353 9.48 -17.23 -16.03
CA ASN A 353 10.40 -17.91 -16.95
C ASN A 353 9.74 -18.63 -18.14
N ALA A 354 8.43 -18.94 -18.08
CA ALA A 354 7.76 -19.79 -19.08
C ALA A 354 6.89 -18.99 -20.07
N GLY A 355 7.29 -18.98 -21.36
CA GLY A 355 6.38 -18.74 -22.48
C GLY A 355 5.84 -17.31 -22.63
N GLY A 356 6.73 -16.31 -22.73
CA GLY A 356 6.40 -14.99 -23.26
C GLY A 356 5.52 -14.11 -22.35
N PRO A 357 6.10 -13.23 -21.52
CA PRO A 357 5.36 -12.29 -20.65
C PRO A 357 4.46 -11.29 -21.40
N GLU A 358 4.56 -11.16 -22.72
CA GLU A 358 3.78 -10.23 -23.57
C GLU A 358 2.25 -10.44 -23.56
N LYS A 359 1.74 -11.44 -22.85
CA LYS A 359 0.31 -11.76 -22.83
C LYS A 359 -0.26 -12.05 -21.43
N ILE A 360 0.52 -11.87 -20.36
CA ILE A 360 0.08 -12.12 -18.98
C ILE A 360 -0.45 -10.82 -18.37
N LEU A 361 -1.70 -10.82 -17.94
CA LEU A 361 -2.33 -9.68 -17.26
C LEU A 361 -2.09 -9.80 -15.75
N ALA A 362 -1.41 -8.80 -15.19
CA ALA A 362 -1.30 -8.67 -13.74
C ALA A 362 -2.63 -8.19 -13.15
N MET A 363 -3.14 -8.93 -12.18
CA MET A 363 -4.34 -8.66 -11.42
C MET A 363 -3.94 -8.10 -10.05
N ASN A 364 -4.75 -7.16 -9.55
CA ASN A 364 -4.56 -6.48 -8.25
C ASN A 364 -3.25 -5.68 -8.09
N SER A 365 -2.50 -5.42 -9.17
CA SER A 365 -1.44 -4.40 -9.18
C SER A 365 -2.06 -3.00 -9.04
N ALA A 366 -1.50 -2.14 -8.19
CA ALA A 366 -2.06 -0.81 -7.93
C ALA A 366 -2.24 -0.02 -9.24
N PRO A 367 -3.35 0.72 -9.45
CA PRO A 367 -3.61 1.45 -10.70
C PRO A 367 -2.59 2.55 -11.01
N GLU A 368 -1.70 2.86 -10.07
CA GLU A 368 -0.64 3.87 -10.19
C GLU A 368 0.72 3.25 -10.59
N HIS A 369 0.74 2.38 -11.61
CA HIS A 369 1.98 1.68 -12.02
C HIS A 369 3.15 2.66 -12.22
N GLY A 370 4.24 2.43 -11.48
CA GLY A 370 5.48 3.19 -11.59
C GLY A 370 5.41 4.63 -11.06
N ARG A 371 4.30 5.04 -10.43
CA ARG A 371 4.12 6.40 -9.90
C ARG A 371 4.59 6.44 -8.45
N PHE A 372 5.75 7.02 -8.20
CA PHE A 372 6.30 7.13 -6.86
C PHE A 372 6.03 8.53 -6.27
N PRO A 373 5.67 8.63 -4.98
CA PRO A 373 5.58 9.90 -4.27
C PRO A 373 6.99 10.43 -3.98
N PHE A 374 7.26 11.68 -4.32
CA PHE A 374 8.58 12.27 -4.10
C PHE A 374 8.58 13.52 -3.23
N SER A 375 7.46 14.24 -3.10
CA SER A 375 7.42 15.42 -2.23
C SER A 375 6.02 15.79 -1.74
N ARG A 376 5.97 16.64 -0.72
CA ARG A 376 4.75 17.34 -0.28
C ARG A 376 5.00 18.84 -0.35
N MET A 377 4.01 19.64 -0.73
CA MET A 377 4.13 21.10 -0.77
C MET A 377 2.87 21.74 -0.22
N GLN A 378 3.00 22.96 0.33
CA GLN A 378 1.81 23.74 0.63
C GLN A 378 1.08 24.09 -0.68
N ILE A 379 -0.25 24.14 -0.63
CA ILE A 379 -1.06 24.52 -1.79
C ILE A 379 -0.65 25.95 -2.22
N PRO A 380 -0.11 26.15 -3.44
CA PRO A 380 0.26 27.48 -3.92
C PRO A 380 -0.97 28.36 -4.09
N GLN A 381 -0.82 29.66 -3.89
CA GLN A 381 -1.90 30.63 -4.15
C GLN A 381 -2.28 30.67 -5.63
N ASP A 382 -1.31 30.43 -6.52
CA ASP A 382 -1.53 30.36 -7.96
C ASP A 382 -1.43 28.91 -8.45
N LEU A 383 -2.58 28.32 -8.77
CA LEU A 383 -2.66 26.98 -9.38
C LEU A 383 -2.72 27.02 -10.92
N LYS A 384 -2.82 28.21 -11.53
CA LYS A 384 -2.98 28.38 -12.98
C LYS A 384 -1.64 28.37 -13.69
N THR A 385 -0.63 28.98 -13.07
CA THR A 385 0.72 29.05 -13.65
C THR A 385 1.42 27.70 -13.51
N PRO A 386 1.99 27.15 -14.59
CA PRO A 386 2.74 25.89 -14.52
C PRO A 386 4.01 26.05 -13.69
N VAL A 387 4.56 24.92 -13.26
CA VAL A 387 5.77 24.85 -12.43
C VAL A 387 6.89 24.10 -13.13
N ASP A 388 8.12 24.50 -12.86
CA ASP A 388 9.32 23.76 -13.25
C ASP A 388 9.75 22.88 -12.08
N VAL A 389 10.05 21.62 -12.37
CA VAL A 389 10.43 20.62 -11.37
C VAL A 389 11.84 20.13 -11.65
N ASP A 390 12.71 20.27 -10.64
CA ASP A 390 14.10 19.85 -10.67
C ASP A 390 14.31 18.76 -9.59
N MET A 391 14.74 17.57 -10.01
CA MET A 391 14.73 16.36 -9.19
C MET A 391 16.04 15.60 -9.23
N HIS A 392 16.54 15.24 -8.05
CA HIS A 392 17.62 14.27 -7.87
C HIS A 392 17.03 12.94 -7.39
N LEU A 393 17.08 11.94 -8.27
CA LEU A 393 16.50 10.63 -8.05
C LEU A 393 17.57 9.60 -7.69
N THR A 394 17.21 8.64 -6.85
CA THR A 394 17.92 7.38 -6.69
C THR A 394 17.03 6.25 -7.20
N ALA A 395 17.58 5.39 -8.06
CA ALA A 395 16.97 4.10 -8.37
C ALA A 395 17.65 3.01 -7.56
N VAL A 396 16.84 2.22 -6.85
CA VAL A 396 17.23 0.94 -6.24
C VAL A 396 16.83 -0.15 -7.24
N TRP A 397 17.79 -0.90 -7.75
CA TRP A 397 17.57 -1.89 -8.80
C TRP A 397 17.40 -3.28 -8.21
N ALA A 398 16.39 -4.02 -8.68
CA ALA A 398 16.24 -5.43 -8.36
C ALA A 398 16.08 -6.29 -9.60
N ARG A 399 16.56 -7.54 -9.52
CA ARG A 399 16.23 -8.60 -10.45
C ARG A 399 15.13 -9.45 -9.85
N LEU A 400 14.02 -9.62 -10.56
CA LEU A 400 12.95 -10.52 -10.17
C LEU A 400 13.30 -11.93 -10.64
N ARG A 401 13.45 -12.85 -9.69
CA ARG A 401 13.74 -14.26 -9.94
C ARG A 401 12.61 -15.14 -9.45
N GLU A 402 12.16 -16.04 -10.30
CA GLU A 402 11.23 -17.09 -9.92
C GLU A 402 11.96 -18.15 -9.07
N LEU A 403 11.55 -18.34 -7.81
CA LEU A 403 12.06 -19.41 -6.94
C LEU A 403 11.48 -20.77 -7.31
N GLY A 404 10.25 -20.78 -7.80
CA GLY A 404 9.61 -21.97 -8.34
C GLY A 404 8.10 -21.82 -8.47
N ARG A 405 7.46 -22.93 -8.88
CA ARG A 405 6.00 -23.02 -9.08
C ARG A 405 5.45 -24.27 -8.43
N ALA A 406 4.22 -24.20 -7.97
CA ALA A 406 3.47 -25.34 -7.44
C ALA A 406 2.01 -25.27 -7.87
N PRO A 407 1.29 -26.40 -7.96
CA PRO A 407 -0.16 -26.37 -8.19
C PRO A 407 -0.89 -25.69 -7.02
N LEU A 408 -2.04 -25.05 -7.29
CA LEU A 408 -2.91 -24.48 -6.27
C LEU A 408 -3.73 -25.58 -5.58
N GLN A 409 -3.09 -26.36 -4.71
CA GLN A 409 -3.72 -27.42 -3.92
C GLN A 409 -3.02 -27.60 -2.59
N ALA A 410 -3.74 -28.12 -1.59
CA ALA A 410 -3.13 -28.50 -0.31
C ALA A 410 -2.06 -29.59 -0.52
N GLY A 411 -0.97 -29.50 0.24
CA GLY A 411 0.22 -30.34 0.12
C GLY A 411 1.18 -29.94 -1.00
N ALA A 412 0.85 -28.94 -1.83
CA ALA A 412 1.74 -28.45 -2.87
C ALA A 412 2.95 -27.75 -2.25
N ARG A 413 4.15 -27.99 -2.81
CA ARG A 413 5.42 -27.48 -2.25
C ARG A 413 6.28 -26.80 -3.32
N ILE A 414 6.91 -25.69 -2.94
CA ILE A 414 7.99 -25.03 -3.69
C ILE A 414 9.25 -25.12 -2.83
N HIS A 415 10.33 -25.64 -3.39
CA HIS A 415 11.61 -25.77 -2.68
C HIS A 415 12.71 -25.07 -3.47
N SER A 416 13.49 -24.25 -2.77
CA SER A 416 14.71 -23.61 -3.27
C SER A 416 15.79 -23.67 -2.17
N PRO A 417 17.08 -23.47 -2.50
CA PRO A 417 18.16 -23.55 -1.51
C PRO A 417 18.04 -22.57 -0.33
N GLU A 418 17.25 -21.50 -0.47
CA GLU A 418 17.14 -20.41 0.51
C GLU A 418 15.74 -20.28 1.12
N ALA A 419 14.76 -21.00 0.57
CA ALA A 419 13.36 -20.77 0.86
C ALA A 419 12.49 -22.00 0.48
N GLU A 420 11.52 -22.32 1.33
CA GLU A 420 10.51 -23.34 1.09
C GLU A 420 9.10 -22.82 1.36
N LEU A 421 8.14 -23.31 0.59
CA LEU A 421 6.75 -23.00 0.78
C LEU A 421 5.92 -24.27 0.63
N GLU A 422 5.02 -24.51 1.57
CA GLU A 422 4.03 -25.58 1.55
C GLU A 422 2.63 -24.97 1.68
N VAL A 423 1.72 -25.38 0.81
CA VAL A 423 0.31 -25.03 0.92
C VAL A 423 -0.35 -25.99 1.90
N LEU A 424 -0.76 -25.51 3.06
CA LEU A 424 -1.46 -26.32 4.05
C LEU A 424 -2.94 -26.45 3.70
N GLU A 425 -3.56 -25.35 3.25
CA GLU A 425 -4.99 -25.29 2.96
C GLU A 425 -5.30 -24.31 1.82
N VAL A 426 -6.31 -24.63 1.02
CA VAL A 426 -6.88 -23.75 -0.01
C VAL A 426 -8.36 -23.57 0.26
N ARG A 427 -8.75 -22.39 0.76
CA ARG A 427 -10.13 -22.02 1.05
C ARG A 427 -10.73 -21.23 -0.10
N LYS A 428 -11.87 -21.69 -0.60
CA LYS A 428 -12.59 -21.08 -1.72
C LYS A 428 -13.70 -20.18 -1.18
N ASN A 429 -13.86 -18.98 -1.73
CA ASN A 429 -14.87 -18.00 -1.34
C ASN A 429 -14.80 -17.59 0.13
N VAL A 430 -13.59 -17.51 0.68
CA VAL A 430 -13.33 -17.10 2.06
C VAL A 430 -12.38 -15.91 2.01
N GLY A 431 -12.66 -14.87 2.79
CA GLY A 431 -11.83 -13.68 2.90
C GLY A 431 -10.69 -13.84 3.91
N ALA A 432 -9.98 -12.75 4.19
CA ALA A 432 -8.80 -12.73 5.04
C ALA A 432 -9.10 -12.79 6.56
N ARG A 433 -10.39 -12.71 6.95
CA ARG A 433 -10.85 -12.84 8.34
C ARG A 433 -11.76 -14.07 8.50
N GLY A 434 -11.72 -15.00 7.54
CA GLY A 434 -12.57 -16.19 7.53
C GLY A 434 -14.03 -15.94 7.12
N GLU A 435 -14.39 -14.74 6.70
CA GLU A 435 -15.73 -14.38 6.26
C GLU A 435 -16.07 -14.97 4.89
N PRO A 436 -17.33 -15.32 4.60
CA PRO A 436 -17.75 -15.68 3.25
C PRO A 436 -17.52 -14.51 2.28
N ALA A 437 -16.61 -14.71 1.32
CA ALA A 437 -16.23 -13.70 0.32
C ALA A 437 -16.19 -14.34 -1.07
N PRO A 438 -17.32 -14.34 -1.81
CA PRO A 438 -17.40 -14.95 -3.14
C PRO A 438 -16.30 -14.44 -4.09
N GLY A 439 -15.65 -15.35 -4.80
CA GLY A 439 -14.61 -15.01 -5.77
C GLY A 439 -13.21 -14.89 -5.19
N GLN A 440 -13.04 -14.89 -3.87
CA GLN A 440 -11.74 -14.86 -3.20
C GLN A 440 -11.18 -16.27 -3.00
N VAL A 441 -9.85 -16.37 -2.98
CA VAL A 441 -9.13 -17.60 -2.65
C VAL A 441 -8.15 -17.29 -1.54
N THR A 442 -8.34 -17.94 -0.40
CA THR A 442 -7.46 -17.80 0.77
C THR A 442 -6.61 -19.04 0.92
N LEU A 443 -5.32 -18.84 1.12
CA LEU A 443 -4.35 -19.90 1.30
C LEU A 443 -3.82 -19.83 2.72
N LEU A 444 -3.78 -20.97 3.37
CA LEU A 444 -2.93 -21.17 4.53
C LEU A 444 -1.63 -21.77 4.04
N VAL A 445 -0.53 -21.04 4.18
CA VAL A 445 0.79 -21.50 3.73
C VAL A 445 1.75 -21.57 4.90
N ARG A 446 2.59 -22.61 4.90
CA ARG A 446 3.79 -22.70 5.72
C ARG A 446 4.98 -22.29 4.85
N GLN A 447 5.68 -21.25 5.28
CA GLN A 447 6.87 -20.72 4.62
C GLN A 447 8.07 -20.96 5.54
N SER A 448 9.15 -21.53 5.01
CA SER A 448 10.44 -21.59 5.70
C SER A 448 11.46 -20.75 4.94
N LEU A 449 12.19 -19.90 5.63
CA LEU A 449 13.21 -19.04 5.02
C LEU A 449 14.52 -19.12 5.82
N ARG A 450 15.64 -18.96 5.13
CA ARG A 450 16.94 -18.87 5.79
C ARG A 450 17.13 -17.51 6.48
N THR A 451 17.65 -17.50 7.72
CA THR A 451 17.81 -16.27 8.53
C THR A 451 19.25 -15.82 8.70
N LEU A 452 20.14 -16.62 9.27
CA LEU A 452 21.44 -16.12 9.76
C LEU A 452 22.56 -16.03 8.71
N SER A 453 22.32 -16.53 7.51
CA SER A 453 23.32 -16.58 6.44
C SER A 453 23.62 -15.26 5.77
N ASP A 454 24.77 -15.17 5.09
CA ASP A 454 25.24 -14.06 4.25
C ASP A 454 24.24 -13.52 3.19
N ARG A 455 23.04 -14.11 3.06
CA ARG A 455 21.86 -13.55 2.38
C ARG A 455 20.52 -13.94 3.05
N HIS A 456 20.20 -13.38 4.23
CA HIS A 456 18.92 -13.58 4.93
C HIS A 456 17.73 -13.54 3.96
N ALA A 457 17.06 -14.66 3.72
CA ALA A 457 16.09 -14.76 2.64
C ALA A 457 14.79 -13.99 2.92
N MET A 458 14.55 -13.59 4.17
CA MET A 458 13.43 -12.73 4.53
C MET A 458 13.68 -11.25 4.17
N TRP A 459 14.91 -10.74 4.28
CA TRP A 459 15.22 -9.30 4.29
C TRP A 459 16.48 -9.00 3.47
N PRO A 460 16.55 -7.90 2.69
CA PRO A 460 15.63 -6.75 2.66
C PRO A 460 14.44 -6.91 1.71
N ALA A 461 14.35 -8.04 0.99
CA ALA A 461 13.39 -8.24 -0.07
C ALA A 461 12.80 -9.68 0.00
N GLN A 462 11.62 -9.81 0.61
CA GLN A 462 10.97 -11.08 0.90
C GLN A 462 10.37 -11.66 -0.39
N PRO A 463 10.47 -12.98 -0.61
CA PRO A 463 9.77 -13.65 -1.70
C PRO A 463 8.25 -13.45 -1.63
N LEU A 464 7.65 -12.98 -2.72
CA LEU A 464 6.22 -12.74 -2.88
C LEU A 464 5.54 -13.93 -3.54
N LEU A 465 4.50 -14.46 -2.89
CA LEU A 465 3.67 -15.50 -3.47
C LEU A 465 2.61 -14.87 -4.37
N SER A 466 2.57 -15.30 -5.63
CA SER A 466 1.59 -14.90 -6.62
C SER A 466 0.77 -16.11 -7.07
N LEU A 467 -0.47 -15.87 -7.46
CA LEU A 467 -1.32 -16.87 -8.11
C LEU A 467 -1.29 -16.64 -9.62
N HIS A 468 -0.89 -17.65 -10.38
CA HIS A 468 -0.81 -17.64 -11.83
C HIS A 468 -1.82 -18.61 -12.44
N ALA A 469 -2.64 -18.12 -13.35
CA ALA A 469 -3.52 -18.93 -14.17
C ALA A 469 -2.96 -19.06 -15.59
N PRO A 470 -2.12 -20.08 -15.88
CA PRO A 470 -1.41 -20.17 -17.16
C PRO A 470 -2.36 -20.27 -18.36
N GLY A 471 -3.43 -21.06 -18.24
CA GLY A 471 -4.44 -21.20 -19.29
C GLY A 471 -5.28 -19.94 -19.53
N LYS A 472 -5.26 -18.98 -18.60
CA LYS A 472 -5.98 -17.69 -18.68
C LYS A 472 -5.05 -16.49 -18.84
N LYS A 473 -3.74 -16.71 -18.71
CA LYS A 473 -2.70 -15.68 -18.73
C LYS A 473 -2.99 -14.56 -17.72
N LEU A 474 -3.40 -14.93 -16.52
CA LEU A 474 -3.65 -13.99 -15.42
C LEU A 474 -2.64 -14.25 -14.29
N LEU A 475 -2.15 -13.18 -13.65
CA LEU A 475 -1.27 -13.26 -12.49
C LEU A 475 -1.81 -12.35 -11.38
N TRP A 476 -2.36 -12.92 -10.32
CA TRP A 476 -2.65 -12.17 -9.09
C TRP A 476 -1.36 -12.07 -8.27
N GLN A 477 -0.75 -10.89 -8.29
CA GLN A 477 0.55 -10.66 -7.64
C GLN A 477 0.42 -10.16 -6.19
N ASN A 478 -0.69 -9.50 -5.87
CA ASN A 478 -0.93 -8.94 -4.55
C ASN A 478 -1.96 -9.80 -3.80
N SER A 479 -1.58 -10.25 -2.61
CA SER A 479 -2.44 -10.89 -1.63
C SER A 479 -2.63 -9.99 -0.42
N MET A 480 -3.83 -9.96 0.13
CA MET A 480 -4.03 -9.43 1.48
C MET A 480 -3.47 -10.44 2.47
N GLN A 481 -2.52 -10.02 3.30
CA GLN A 481 -2.03 -10.86 4.39
C GLN A 481 -3.05 -10.80 5.53
N GLY A 482 -3.54 -11.97 5.93
CA GLY A 482 -4.37 -12.15 7.11
C GLY A 482 -3.49 -12.37 8.35
N GLY A 483 -3.88 -13.32 9.18
CA GLY A 483 -3.09 -13.74 10.33
C GLY A 483 -1.74 -14.35 9.93
N ASN A 484 -0.69 -14.05 10.69
CA ASN A 484 0.63 -14.65 10.52
C ASN A 484 1.25 -14.99 11.87
N ASP A 485 2.16 -15.95 11.86
CA ASP A 485 2.94 -16.35 13.01
C ASP A 485 4.25 -16.97 12.57
N TRP A 486 5.29 -16.86 13.40
CA TRP A 486 6.65 -17.27 13.05
C TRP A 486 7.43 -17.81 14.25
N ARG A 487 8.47 -18.60 13.98
CA ARG A 487 9.37 -19.13 15.01
C ARG A 487 10.75 -19.48 14.45
N ALA A 488 11.66 -19.84 15.35
CA ALA A 488 13.00 -20.33 15.04
C ALA A 488 13.89 -19.27 14.39
N MET A 489 13.69 -17.99 14.73
CA MET A 489 14.49 -16.88 14.17
C MET A 489 16.00 -17.05 14.40
N ARG A 490 16.40 -17.68 15.52
CA ARG A 490 17.81 -17.99 15.87
C ARG A 490 18.35 -19.26 15.20
N LEU A 491 17.51 -20.21 14.79
CA LEU A 491 17.98 -21.56 14.43
C LEU A 491 18.41 -21.70 12.95
N GLY A 492 18.81 -20.60 12.31
CA GLY A 492 19.27 -20.54 10.91
C GLY A 492 18.16 -20.61 9.85
N TRP A 493 17.00 -21.19 10.18
CA TRP A 493 15.80 -21.21 9.34
C TRP A 493 14.58 -20.81 10.17
N VAL A 494 13.90 -19.75 9.75
CA VAL A 494 12.61 -19.34 10.32
C VAL A 494 11.49 -20.15 9.67
N GLN A 495 10.52 -20.54 10.47
CA GLN A 495 9.26 -21.12 9.98
C GLN A 495 8.14 -20.15 10.26
N MET A 496 7.27 -19.98 9.28
CA MET A 496 6.14 -19.06 9.34
C MET A 496 4.88 -19.76 8.84
N ILE A 497 3.76 -19.55 9.50
CA ILE A 497 2.44 -19.83 8.94
C ILE A 497 1.78 -18.51 8.66
N MET A 498 1.19 -18.39 7.48
CA MET A 498 0.50 -17.17 7.09
C MET A 498 -0.73 -17.47 6.25
N GLU A 499 -1.75 -16.65 6.49
CA GLU A 499 -2.94 -16.60 5.67
C GLU A 499 -2.75 -15.54 4.58
N MET A 500 -2.90 -15.97 3.31
CA MET A 500 -2.80 -15.10 2.14
C MET A 500 -4.10 -15.16 1.35
N THR A 501 -4.76 -14.02 1.19
CA THR A 501 -6.01 -13.92 0.43
C THR A 501 -5.80 -13.22 -0.89
N PHE A 502 -6.04 -13.95 -1.98
CA PHE A 502 -6.11 -13.40 -3.32
C PHE A 502 -7.56 -12.99 -3.60
N GLY A 503 -7.77 -11.67 -3.68
CA GLY A 503 -9.03 -11.12 -4.11
C GLY A 503 -9.28 -11.39 -5.59
N GLU A 504 -10.55 -11.45 -5.99
CA GLU A 504 -10.95 -11.38 -7.40
C GLU A 504 -10.52 -12.56 -8.29
N VAL A 505 -10.22 -13.73 -7.71
CA VAL A 505 -9.69 -14.91 -8.43
C VAL A 505 -10.76 -15.64 -9.22
N MET A 506 -11.88 -16.00 -8.60
CA MET A 506 -12.92 -16.85 -9.20
C MET A 506 -14.11 -16.04 -9.74
N ASN A 507 -13.92 -14.74 -9.99
CA ASN A 507 -14.98 -13.91 -10.54
C ASN A 507 -15.26 -14.32 -11.99
N ALA A 508 -16.52 -14.24 -12.42
CA ALA A 508 -16.98 -14.75 -13.72
C ALA A 508 -16.16 -14.31 -14.95
N GLY A 509 -15.42 -13.20 -14.87
CA GLY A 509 -14.55 -12.68 -15.94
C GLY A 509 -13.13 -13.25 -16.00
N THR A 510 -12.66 -13.96 -14.98
CA THR A 510 -11.29 -14.50 -14.94
C THR A 510 -11.19 -15.84 -15.65
N GLY A 511 -12.34 -16.48 -15.90
CA GLY A 511 -12.42 -17.85 -16.40
C GLY A 511 -11.89 -18.89 -15.40
N VAL A 512 -11.49 -18.48 -14.19
CA VAL A 512 -11.17 -19.37 -13.08
C VAL A 512 -12.46 -19.62 -12.29
N THR A 513 -12.78 -20.89 -12.09
CA THR A 513 -13.96 -21.37 -11.38
C THR A 513 -13.53 -22.33 -10.28
N GLU A 514 -14.42 -22.67 -9.35
CA GLU A 514 -14.10 -23.65 -8.32
C GLU A 514 -13.66 -25.02 -8.87
N GLN A 515 -14.14 -25.38 -10.07
CA GLN A 515 -13.86 -26.64 -10.76
C GLN A 515 -12.46 -26.65 -11.38
N ASN A 516 -12.02 -25.52 -11.94
CA ASN A 516 -10.70 -25.42 -12.56
C ASN A 516 -9.66 -24.76 -11.65
N LEU A 517 -10.01 -24.40 -10.40
CA LEU A 517 -9.11 -23.76 -9.46
C LEU A 517 -7.83 -24.58 -9.23
N GLY A 518 -7.94 -25.91 -9.16
CA GLY A 518 -6.79 -26.81 -9.02
C GLY A 518 -5.84 -26.83 -10.23
N SER A 519 -6.26 -26.29 -11.38
CA SER A 519 -5.38 -26.12 -12.56
C SER A 519 -4.54 -24.84 -12.51
N GLN A 520 -4.78 -23.96 -11.53
CA GLN A 520 -3.97 -22.76 -11.33
C GLN A 520 -2.66 -23.12 -10.61
N GLN A 521 -1.68 -22.24 -10.72
CA GLN A 521 -0.35 -22.43 -10.18
C GLN A 521 -0.01 -21.31 -9.21
N LEU A 522 0.58 -21.64 -8.09
CA LEU A 522 1.34 -20.71 -7.29
C LEU A 522 2.70 -20.47 -7.92
N VAL A 523 3.12 -19.21 -7.94
CA VAL A 523 4.46 -18.81 -8.37
C VAL A 523 5.07 -17.98 -7.27
N TRP A 524 6.29 -18.30 -6.90
CA TRP A 524 6.98 -17.61 -5.82
C TRP A 524 8.14 -16.80 -6.38
N ILE A 525 8.05 -15.48 -6.27
CA ILE A 525 8.95 -14.53 -6.94
C ILE A 525 9.79 -13.81 -5.89
N LYS A 526 11.11 -13.93 -5.99
CA LYS A 526 12.06 -13.23 -5.13
C LYS A 526 12.70 -12.05 -5.87
N PRO A 527 12.64 -10.83 -5.33
CA PRO A 527 13.50 -9.74 -5.75
C PRO A 527 14.93 -9.89 -5.19
N ASP A 528 15.93 -9.84 -6.06
CA ASP A 528 17.36 -9.82 -5.71
C ASP A 528 17.93 -8.41 -5.93
N TYR A 529 18.51 -7.78 -4.92
CA TYR A 529 19.04 -6.41 -5.02
C TYR A 529 20.31 -6.35 -5.89
N LEU A 530 20.23 -5.65 -7.03
CA LEU A 530 21.36 -5.53 -7.96
C LEU A 530 22.28 -4.36 -7.66
N GLY A 531 21.72 -3.24 -7.19
CA GLY A 531 22.50 -2.03 -6.95
C GLY A 531 21.70 -0.74 -6.95
N THR A 532 22.40 0.38 -6.82
CA THR A 532 21.79 1.73 -6.83
C THR A 532 22.45 2.64 -7.86
N SER A 533 21.66 3.51 -8.47
CA SER A 533 22.13 4.56 -9.38
C SER A 533 21.47 5.90 -9.05
N ARG A 534 22.15 7.00 -9.36
CA ARG A 534 21.62 8.36 -9.15
C ARG A 534 21.39 9.05 -10.48
N HIS A 535 20.29 9.80 -10.56
CA HIS A 535 19.82 10.45 -11.76
C HIS A 535 19.41 11.89 -11.47
N HIS A 536 19.58 12.76 -12.46
CA HIS A 536 19.16 14.16 -12.39
C HIS A 536 18.16 14.41 -13.52
N VAL A 537 16.98 14.91 -13.18
CA VAL A 537 15.90 15.13 -14.13
C VAL A 537 15.33 16.53 -13.92
N GLN A 538 15.14 17.25 -15.02
CA GLN A 538 14.47 18.53 -15.05
C GLN A 538 13.27 18.45 -15.97
N VAL A 539 12.11 18.83 -15.45
CA VAL A 539 10.84 18.85 -16.19
C VAL A 539 10.29 20.27 -16.13
N ARG A 540 9.98 20.83 -17.29
CA ARG A 540 9.45 22.20 -17.41
C ARG A 540 7.95 22.18 -17.65
N ASP A 541 7.30 23.29 -17.31
CA ASP A 541 5.92 23.58 -17.66
C ASP A 541 4.90 22.54 -17.13
N VAL A 542 5.10 22.04 -15.91
CA VAL A 542 4.19 21.08 -15.26
C VAL A 542 2.93 21.80 -14.80
N SER A 543 1.78 21.45 -15.37
CA SER A 543 0.49 22.04 -14.98
C SER A 543 -0.01 21.52 -13.63
N LEU A 544 -0.32 22.43 -12.70
CA LEU A 544 -0.94 22.10 -11.40
C LEU A 544 -2.45 21.79 -11.52
N GLN A 545 -3.15 22.35 -12.52
CA GLN A 545 -4.61 22.23 -12.68
C GLN A 545 -5.07 21.01 -13.48
N GLY A 546 -4.41 20.68 -14.59
CA GLY A 546 -4.78 19.54 -15.46
C GLY A 546 -4.40 18.17 -14.90
N ASN A 547 -3.50 18.13 -13.91
CA ASN A 547 -2.93 16.91 -13.33
C ASN A 547 -3.34 16.68 -11.86
N GLY A 548 -4.19 17.58 -11.32
CA GLY A 548 -4.71 17.45 -9.98
C GLY A 548 -6.07 16.76 -10.00
N SER A 549 -6.19 15.61 -9.33
CA SER A 549 -7.48 15.27 -8.72
C SER A 549 -7.57 16.08 -7.43
N ILE A 550 -7.75 17.40 -7.56
CA ILE A 550 -8.20 18.23 -6.44
C ILE A 550 -9.69 17.89 -6.28
N SER A 551 -9.95 16.71 -5.76
CA SER A 551 -11.24 16.43 -5.16
C SER A 551 -11.21 17.21 -3.84
N LEU A 552 -11.99 18.28 -3.75
CA LEU A 552 -12.36 18.91 -2.48
C LEU A 552 -13.26 17.95 -1.66
N GLY A 553 -12.83 16.70 -1.52
CA GLY A 553 -13.56 15.60 -0.92
C GLY A 553 -12.67 14.94 0.13
N GLY A 554 -12.85 15.36 1.38
CA GLY A 554 -12.41 14.56 2.53
C GLY A 554 -11.52 15.28 3.54
N LEU A 555 -11.97 16.41 4.09
CA LEU A 555 -11.58 16.79 5.46
C LEU A 555 -12.78 16.50 6.37
N HIS A 556 -12.57 15.54 7.29
CA HIS A 556 -13.46 15.13 8.39
C HIS A 556 -14.51 14.04 8.09
N SER A 557 -14.07 12.79 7.93
CA SER A 557 -14.87 11.62 8.35
C SER A 557 -14.36 11.14 9.72
N VAL A 558 -14.87 11.73 10.81
CA VAL A 558 -14.88 10.99 12.08
C VAL A 558 -15.93 9.90 11.91
N THR A 559 -15.48 8.69 11.65
CA THR A 559 -16.33 7.49 11.59
C THR A 559 -17.02 7.31 12.95
N ALA A 560 -18.27 7.78 13.07
CA ALA A 560 -19.12 7.44 14.21
C ALA A 560 -19.63 6.00 14.01
N LEU A 561 -18.79 5.00 14.28
CA LEU A 561 -19.04 3.58 14.03
C LEU A 561 -20.08 2.93 14.99
N HIS A 562 -20.72 3.68 15.88
CA HIS A 562 -21.59 3.11 16.92
C HIS A 562 -22.89 3.90 17.13
N GLN A 563 -23.73 4.07 16.12
CA GLN A 563 -25.06 4.66 16.32
C GLN A 563 -26.18 3.65 15.99
N ARG A 564 -27.08 3.44 16.96
CA ARG A 564 -28.28 2.58 16.85
C ARG A 564 -29.45 3.27 16.12
N GLU A 565 -29.30 4.53 15.69
CA GLU A 565 -30.39 5.38 15.14
C GLU A 565 -30.10 5.83 13.69
N ASN A 566 -31.15 6.09 12.91
CA ASN A 566 -31.06 6.52 11.50
C ASN A 566 -30.38 7.90 11.35
N PRO A 567 -29.23 8.01 10.63
CA PRO A 567 -28.51 9.26 10.42
C PRO A 567 -29.32 10.38 9.76
N ARG A 568 -30.31 10.08 8.91
CA ARG A 568 -31.20 11.08 8.28
C ARG A 568 -32.09 11.77 9.30
N THR A 569 -32.66 10.98 10.22
CA THR A 569 -33.50 11.51 11.30
C THR A 569 -32.70 12.39 12.24
N ARG A 570 -31.45 12.03 12.55
CA ARG A 570 -30.55 12.86 13.39
C ARG A 570 -30.10 14.12 12.67
N PHE A 571 -29.83 14.05 11.36
CA PHE A 571 -29.53 15.23 10.56
C PHE A 571 -30.67 16.26 10.59
N LEU A 572 -31.90 15.81 10.33
CA LEU A 572 -33.09 16.68 10.43
C LEU A 572 -33.28 17.24 11.85
N ALA A 573 -33.09 16.40 12.88
CA ALA A 573 -33.17 16.85 14.28
C ALA A 573 -32.10 17.89 14.60
N ALA A 574 -30.85 17.72 14.15
CA ALA A 574 -29.76 18.66 14.34
C ALA A 574 -30.04 20.01 13.64
N VAL A 575 -30.60 19.98 12.43
CA VAL A 575 -31.03 21.19 11.71
C VAL A 575 -32.14 21.92 12.48
N ARG A 576 -33.11 21.18 13.05
CA ARG A 576 -34.20 21.76 13.86
C ARG A 576 -33.76 22.27 15.23
N GLN A 577 -32.73 21.67 15.82
CA GLN A 577 -32.13 22.13 17.08
C GLN A 577 -31.30 23.40 16.88
N GLY A 578 -30.79 23.63 15.66
CA GLY A 578 -30.21 24.90 15.27
C GLY A 578 -31.22 26.04 15.37
N ARG A 579 -30.74 27.26 15.65
CA ARG A 579 -31.58 28.46 15.67
C ARG A 579 -32.00 28.80 14.23
N VAL A 580 -33.21 28.40 13.83
CA VAL A 580 -33.81 28.75 12.53
C VAL A 580 -34.15 30.25 12.54
N PRO A 581 -33.60 31.06 11.62
CA PRO A 581 -33.95 32.47 11.50
C PRO A 581 -35.42 32.68 11.12
N LEU A 582 -35.96 33.86 11.40
CA LEU A 582 -37.27 34.26 10.88
C LEU A 582 -37.22 34.35 9.34
N ALA A 583 -38.35 34.13 8.67
CA ALA A 583 -38.43 34.12 7.21
C ALA A 583 -38.03 35.46 6.54
N ASP A 584 -38.03 36.55 7.31
CA ASP A 584 -37.61 37.89 6.92
C ASP A 584 -36.19 38.27 7.39
N ALA A 585 -35.42 37.31 7.91
CA ALA A 585 -34.09 37.54 8.44
C ALA A 585 -33.14 38.20 7.41
N PRO A 586 -32.21 39.06 7.87
CA PRO A 586 -31.21 39.68 7.01
C PRO A 586 -30.29 38.63 6.38
N ILE A 587 -29.70 38.98 5.24
CA ILE A 587 -28.90 38.05 4.41
C ILE A 587 -27.75 37.41 5.20
N GLU A 588 -27.12 38.11 6.15
CA GLU A 588 -26.03 37.58 6.97
C GLU A 588 -26.50 36.52 7.98
N GLU A 589 -27.73 36.62 8.46
CA GLU A 589 -28.32 35.65 9.39
C GLU A 589 -28.83 34.42 8.62
N ALA A 590 -29.48 34.63 7.48
CA ALA A 590 -29.83 33.58 6.54
C ALA A 590 -28.58 32.81 6.06
N ALA A 591 -27.51 33.51 5.67
CA ALA A 591 -26.26 32.89 5.24
C ALA A 591 -25.63 32.02 6.34
N ARG A 592 -25.61 32.50 7.59
CA ARG A 592 -25.09 31.75 8.75
C ARG A 592 -25.92 30.48 9.00
N TYR A 593 -27.24 30.58 8.92
CA TYR A 593 -28.11 29.42 9.05
C TYR A 593 -27.88 28.40 7.94
N VAL A 594 -27.86 28.83 6.68
CA VAL A 594 -27.61 27.90 5.57
C VAL A 594 -26.22 27.25 5.71
N ALA A 595 -25.16 28.00 6.04
CA ALA A 595 -23.83 27.44 6.31
C ALA A 595 -23.83 26.40 7.44
N SER A 596 -24.61 26.62 8.51
CA SER A 596 -24.75 25.68 9.62
C SER A 596 -25.44 24.37 9.19
N VAL A 597 -26.43 24.45 8.30
CA VAL A 597 -27.11 23.28 7.72
C VAL A 597 -26.16 22.45 6.86
N TYR A 598 -25.30 23.11 6.07
CA TYR A 598 -24.27 22.42 5.28
C TYR A 598 -23.18 21.78 6.16
N THR A 599 -22.78 22.45 7.23
CA THR A 599 -21.83 21.91 8.23
C THR A 599 -22.41 20.68 8.91
N ALA A 600 -23.67 20.74 9.34
CA ALA A 600 -24.39 19.58 9.90
C ALA A 600 -24.50 18.44 8.88
N SER A 601 -24.78 18.76 7.61
CA SER A 601 -24.83 17.77 6.52
C SER A 601 -23.52 16.99 6.37
N ALA A 602 -22.35 17.63 6.55
CA ALA A 602 -21.07 16.92 6.49
C ALA A 602 -20.90 15.93 7.66
N ALA A 603 -21.32 16.31 8.87
CA ALA A 603 -21.25 15.46 10.06
C ALA A 603 -22.11 14.18 9.99
N TYR A 604 -23.09 14.12 9.09
CA TYR A 604 -23.99 12.97 8.88
C TYR A 604 -23.84 12.36 7.48
N GLU A 605 -22.63 12.28 6.93
CA GLU A 605 -22.37 11.78 5.57
C GLU A 605 -22.86 10.34 5.33
N GLN A 606 -22.81 9.47 6.36
CA GLN A 606 -23.30 8.09 6.31
C GLN A 606 -24.77 7.96 5.85
N ARG A 607 -25.58 9.02 5.96
CA ARG A 607 -26.96 9.05 5.43
C ARG A 607 -27.03 8.86 3.91
N ARG A 608 -25.90 9.06 3.22
CA ARG A 608 -25.73 8.89 1.78
C ARG A 608 -25.24 7.49 1.40
N GLN A 609 -24.92 6.65 2.39
CA GLN A 609 -24.46 5.29 2.12
C GLN A 609 -25.55 4.52 1.36
N GLN A 610 -25.16 3.93 0.24
CA GLN A 610 -26.02 3.08 -0.57
C GLN A 610 -25.62 1.62 -0.39
N ASP A 611 -26.60 0.73 -0.43
CA ASP A 611 -26.38 -0.70 -0.52
C ASP A 611 -25.96 -1.09 -1.96
N PRO A 612 -25.48 -2.32 -2.21
CA PRO A 612 -25.09 -2.77 -3.54
C PRO A 612 -26.15 -2.59 -4.66
N PRO A 613 -27.48 -2.61 -4.38
CA PRO A 613 -28.50 -2.24 -5.37
C PRO A 613 -28.76 -0.72 -5.53
N GLY A 614 -27.99 0.15 -4.88
CA GLY A 614 -28.06 1.61 -5.01
C GLY A 614 -29.20 2.25 -4.20
N GLN A 615 -29.85 1.51 -3.30
CA GLN A 615 -30.79 2.06 -2.35
C GLN A 615 -30.03 2.64 -1.16
N LEU A 616 -30.57 3.70 -0.56
CA LEU A 616 -29.99 4.24 0.65
C LEU A 616 -30.09 3.19 1.76
N VAL A 617 -28.96 2.89 2.40
CA VAL A 617 -28.88 2.01 3.58
C VAL A 617 -29.84 2.48 4.68
N TRP A 618 -30.06 3.79 4.74
CA TRP A 618 -30.93 4.43 5.73
C TRP A 618 -32.18 5.02 5.05
N PRO A 619 -33.39 4.60 5.44
CA PRO A 619 -34.63 5.07 4.83
C PRO A 619 -34.91 6.56 5.11
N GLY A 620 -35.59 7.24 4.19
CA GLY A 620 -35.96 8.66 4.28
C GLY A 620 -35.34 9.53 3.18
N ASP A 621 -35.68 10.82 3.16
CA ASP A 621 -35.12 11.83 2.25
C ASP A 621 -34.71 13.12 3.01
N ASP A 622 -33.94 13.99 2.35
CA ASP A 622 -33.51 15.28 2.94
C ASP A 622 -34.51 16.41 2.63
N ARG A 623 -35.75 16.11 2.19
CA ARG A 623 -36.70 17.12 1.69
C ARG A 623 -37.15 18.10 2.75
N GLU A 624 -37.44 17.64 3.96
CA GLU A 624 -37.85 18.53 5.04
C GLU A 624 -36.77 19.56 5.36
N VAL A 625 -35.49 19.19 5.22
CA VAL A 625 -34.36 20.13 5.36
C VAL A 625 -34.34 21.10 4.17
N ALA A 626 -34.56 20.61 2.95
CA ALA A 626 -34.64 21.44 1.75
C ALA A 626 -35.75 22.50 1.83
N ASP A 627 -36.94 22.12 2.29
CA ASP A 627 -38.07 23.01 2.46
C ASP A 627 -37.87 24.04 3.59
N LEU A 628 -37.07 23.70 4.62
CA LEU A 628 -36.66 24.66 5.65
C LEU A 628 -35.68 25.72 5.12
N VAL A 629 -34.87 25.39 4.11
CA VAL A 629 -33.85 26.30 3.56
C VAL A 629 -34.38 27.13 2.37
N ALA A 630 -35.29 26.57 1.57
CA ALA A 630 -35.79 27.19 0.33
C ALA A 630 -36.34 28.64 0.50
N PRO A 631 -37.09 29.00 1.57
CA PRO A 631 -37.59 30.35 1.75
C PRO A 631 -36.48 31.42 1.81
N PHE A 632 -35.31 31.08 2.37
CA PHE A 632 -34.18 32.00 2.46
C PHE A 632 -33.53 32.25 1.10
N LEU A 633 -33.50 31.25 0.22
CA LEU A 633 -33.03 31.41 -1.16
C LEU A 633 -34.01 32.19 -2.03
N LEU A 634 -35.31 32.09 -1.75
CA LEU A 634 -36.33 32.91 -2.43
C LEU A 634 -36.23 34.38 -2.05
N LYS A 635 -35.96 34.65 -0.77
CA LYS A 635 -35.83 36.01 -0.26
C LYS A 635 -34.50 36.65 -0.68
N HIS A 636 -33.41 35.88 -0.62
CA HIS A 636 -32.04 36.32 -0.92
C HIS A 636 -31.41 35.43 -2.00
N PRO A 637 -31.81 35.53 -3.28
CA PRO A 637 -31.32 34.66 -4.35
C PRO A 637 -29.80 34.69 -4.53
N GLU A 638 -29.12 35.78 -4.19
CA GLU A 638 -27.65 35.89 -4.18
C GLU A 638 -26.95 34.92 -3.21
N LEU A 639 -27.64 34.37 -2.21
CA LEU A 639 -27.10 33.25 -1.42
C LEU A 639 -26.77 32.04 -2.31
N VAL A 640 -27.44 31.93 -3.47
CA VAL A 640 -27.15 30.88 -4.45
C VAL A 640 -25.70 30.97 -4.97
N GLN A 641 -25.09 32.16 -4.99
CA GLN A 641 -23.69 32.31 -5.40
C GLN A 641 -22.72 31.94 -4.28
N ARG A 642 -23.11 32.11 -3.02
CA ARG A 642 -22.23 31.88 -1.84
C ARG A 642 -22.08 30.41 -1.46
N LEU A 643 -23.00 29.54 -1.87
CA LEU A 643 -23.00 28.13 -1.45
C LEU A 643 -22.23 27.21 -2.41
N ASN A 644 -21.58 27.76 -3.44
CA ASN A 644 -20.70 27.06 -4.40
C ASN A 644 -21.21 25.65 -4.81
N PHE A 645 -22.46 25.61 -5.31
CA PHE A 645 -23.35 24.44 -5.44
C PHE A 645 -22.86 23.21 -6.22
N VAL A 646 -21.66 23.22 -6.80
CA VAL A 646 -21.24 22.20 -7.78
C VAL A 646 -20.19 21.21 -7.25
N THR A 647 -19.81 21.29 -5.97
CA THR A 647 -19.23 20.12 -5.28
C THR A 647 -20.37 19.22 -4.78
N GLU A 648 -20.70 18.23 -5.61
CA GLU A 648 -21.61 17.08 -5.41
C GLU A 648 -22.20 16.90 -4.00
N SER A 649 -23.27 17.63 -3.73
CA SER A 649 -24.04 17.48 -2.51
C SER A 649 -25.50 17.28 -2.89
N ALA A 650 -25.99 16.05 -2.77
CA ALA A 650 -27.40 15.71 -3.03
C ALA A 650 -28.40 16.64 -2.30
N LEU A 651 -28.00 17.17 -1.14
CA LEU A 651 -28.75 18.15 -0.36
C LEU A 651 -28.90 19.50 -1.10
N SER A 652 -27.87 19.95 -1.80
CA SER A 652 -27.86 21.20 -2.56
C SER A 652 -28.87 21.18 -3.70
N TYR A 653 -29.00 20.02 -4.35
CA TYR A 653 -29.97 19.78 -5.41
C TYR A 653 -31.40 19.80 -4.90
N GLU A 654 -31.67 19.14 -3.77
CA GLU A 654 -32.99 19.16 -3.13
C GLU A 654 -33.39 20.58 -2.68
N ILE A 655 -32.47 21.32 -2.03
CA ILE A 655 -32.69 22.72 -1.61
C ILE A 655 -33.07 23.60 -2.82
N MET A 656 -32.35 23.47 -3.95
CA MET A 656 -32.61 24.30 -5.12
C MET A 656 -33.93 23.95 -5.80
N ASN A 657 -34.23 22.65 -5.90
CA ASN A 657 -35.50 22.21 -6.48
C ASN A 657 -36.68 22.72 -5.66
N SER A 658 -36.60 22.60 -4.33
CA SER A 658 -37.60 23.17 -3.43
C SER A 658 -37.75 24.68 -3.63
N ALA A 659 -36.65 25.44 -3.77
CA ALA A 659 -36.70 26.87 -4.04
C ALA A 659 -37.37 27.19 -5.40
N LEU A 660 -36.93 26.57 -6.50
CA LEU A 660 -37.46 26.86 -7.85
C LEU A 660 -38.93 26.46 -8.02
N VAL A 661 -39.34 25.34 -7.38
CA VAL A 661 -40.74 24.94 -7.35
C VAL A 661 -41.57 25.91 -6.51
N GLN A 662 -41.10 26.31 -5.33
CA GLN A 662 -41.80 27.28 -4.49
C GLN A 662 -41.86 28.68 -5.15
N ALA A 663 -40.89 29.04 -5.99
CA ALA A 663 -40.91 30.25 -6.82
C ALA A 663 -41.96 30.21 -7.95
N GLY A 664 -42.48 29.03 -8.31
CA GLY A 664 -43.42 28.85 -9.42
C GLY A 664 -42.78 28.95 -10.80
N VAL A 665 -41.49 28.63 -10.94
CA VAL A 665 -40.79 28.70 -12.24
C VAL A 665 -41.31 27.60 -13.18
N PRO A 666 -41.75 27.92 -14.42
CA PRO A 666 -42.28 26.92 -15.36
C PRO A 666 -41.26 25.84 -15.75
N GLY A 667 -41.73 24.59 -15.93
CA GLY A 667 -40.91 23.46 -16.37
C GLY A 667 -40.22 22.67 -15.24
N PHE A 668 -40.48 23.05 -13.98
CA PHE A 668 -39.97 22.38 -12.78
C PHE A 668 -41.07 21.59 -12.09
N GLU A 669 -40.81 20.32 -11.80
CA GLU A 669 -41.76 19.43 -11.11
C GLU A 669 -41.14 18.83 -9.84
N ARG A 670 -41.96 18.61 -8.79
CA ARG A 670 -41.53 17.85 -7.61
C ARG A 670 -41.47 16.36 -7.95
N ARG A 671 -40.26 15.78 -7.97
CA ARG A 671 -40.08 14.32 -8.09
C ARG A 671 -39.09 13.78 -7.05
N PRO A 672 -39.28 12.54 -6.56
CA PRO A 672 -38.30 11.86 -5.73
C PRO A 672 -36.99 11.58 -6.49
N GLY A 673 -35.85 11.93 -5.88
CA GLY A 673 -34.55 11.37 -6.23
C GLY A 673 -33.66 12.25 -7.11
N GLN A 674 -34.22 13.00 -8.08
CA GLN A 674 -33.46 13.92 -8.94
C GLN A 674 -34.34 15.08 -9.47
N PRO A 675 -33.88 16.35 -9.43
CA PRO A 675 -34.60 17.47 -10.02
C PRO A 675 -34.43 17.52 -11.54
N ILE A 676 -35.55 17.51 -12.26
CA ILE A 676 -35.59 17.49 -13.73
C ILE A 676 -36.32 18.73 -14.25
N TYR A 677 -35.72 19.42 -15.22
CA TYR A 677 -36.40 20.44 -16.02
C TYR A 677 -37.00 19.79 -17.27
N ARG A 678 -38.32 19.92 -17.45
CA ARG A 678 -39.04 19.36 -18.61
C ARG A 678 -39.91 20.43 -19.26
N ARG A 679 -39.71 20.65 -20.56
CA ARG A 679 -40.55 21.55 -21.35
C ARG A 679 -40.67 21.10 -22.79
N THR A 680 -41.84 21.31 -23.39
CA THR A 680 -42.02 21.16 -24.83
C THR A 680 -42.05 22.56 -25.45
N VAL A 681 -41.19 22.80 -26.44
CA VAL A 681 -41.08 24.10 -27.12
C VAL A 681 -41.25 23.89 -28.62
N SER A 682 -42.03 24.73 -29.27
CA SER A 682 -42.18 24.74 -30.73
C SER A 682 -40.90 25.27 -31.38
N LEU A 683 -40.38 24.57 -32.39
CA LEU A 683 -39.18 24.98 -33.11
C LEU A 683 -39.54 26.08 -34.12
N PRO A 684 -39.00 27.31 -33.99
CA PRO A 684 -39.37 28.42 -34.86
C PRO A 684 -39.02 28.18 -36.33
N GLU A 685 -37.95 27.43 -36.58
CA GLU A 685 -37.44 27.14 -37.92
C GLU A 685 -38.27 26.05 -38.65
N TRP A 686 -39.13 25.32 -37.92
CA TRP A 686 -39.86 24.14 -38.43
C TRP A 686 -41.33 24.19 -37.96
N PRO A 687 -42.25 24.80 -38.73
CA PRO A 687 -43.65 24.98 -38.34
C PRO A 687 -44.33 23.64 -38.03
N GLY A 688 -44.87 23.50 -36.82
CA GLY A 688 -45.53 22.27 -36.34
C GLY A 688 -44.60 21.27 -35.65
N ALA A 689 -43.27 21.45 -35.72
CA ALA A 689 -42.32 20.63 -34.98
C ALA A 689 -42.21 21.13 -33.53
N THR A 690 -42.26 20.19 -32.59
CA THR A 690 -42.01 20.47 -31.17
C THR A 690 -40.75 19.73 -30.73
N GLN A 691 -39.92 20.39 -29.95
CA GLN A 691 -38.77 19.79 -29.28
C GLN A 691 -39.08 19.70 -27.79
N LYS A 692 -39.05 18.46 -27.28
CA LYS A 692 -39.11 18.21 -25.84
C LYS A 692 -37.70 18.37 -25.26
N PHE A 693 -37.52 19.38 -24.44
CA PHE A 693 -36.36 19.55 -23.59
C PHE A 693 -36.60 18.78 -22.30
N GLU A 694 -35.77 17.78 -22.06
CA GLU A 694 -35.69 17.09 -20.79
C GLU A 694 -34.22 17.09 -20.43
N SER A 695 -33.88 17.86 -19.39
CA SER A 695 -32.51 17.98 -18.91
C SER A 695 -32.51 17.98 -17.41
N ASP A 696 -31.51 17.31 -16.85
CA ASP A 696 -31.13 17.57 -15.47
C ASP A 696 -30.75 19.04 -15.37
N LEU A 697 -31.13 19.68 -14.26
CA LEU A 697 -30.90 21.11 -14.05
C LEU A 697 -29.42 21.51 -14.09
N TRP A 698 -28.58 20.51 -13.90
CA TRP A 698 -27.17 20.62 -13.63
C TRP A 698 -26.43 20.27 -14.92
N LEU A 699 -26.51 21.20 -15.86
CA LEU A 699 -25.89 21.12 -17.18
C LEU A 699 -24.36 21.07 -17.05
N THR A 700 -23.78 19.87 -16.98
CA THR A 700 -22.34 19.64 -16.76
C THR A 700 -21.40 20.40 -17.70
N ASP A 701 -21.87 20.81 -18.89
CA ASP A 701 -21.04 21.45 -19.93
C ASP A 701 -21.15 22.99 -20.00
N VAL A 702 -22.02 23.62 -19.20
CA VAL A 702 -22.37 25.06 -19.38
C VAL A 702 -21.54 26.00 -18.48
N GLY A 703 -20.72 25.45 -17.59
CA GLY A 703 -19.88 26.21 -16.65
C GLY A 703 -20.68 26.73 -15.45
N ASN A 704 -20.15 26.48 -14.25
CA ASN A 704 -20.87 26.64 -12.97
C ASN A 704 -21.42 28.05 -12.77
N GLU A 705 -20.63 29.08 -13.08
CA GLU A 705 -21.04 30.49 -12.89
C GLU A 705 -22.25 30.89 -13.76
N ARG A 706 -22.37 30.35 -14.97
CA ARG A 706 -23.49 30.66 -15.88
C ARG A 706 -24.78 30.02 -15.40
N ILE A 707 -24.72 28.80 -14.88
CA ILE A 707 -25.87 28.09 -14.32
C ILE A 707 -26.31 28.75 -13.01
N THR A 708 -25.37 29.05 -12.12
CA THR A 708 -25.65 29.79 -10.88
C THR A 708 -26.29 31.13 -11.17
N SER A 709 -25.77 31.88 -12.15
CA SER A 709 -26.35 33.16 -12.56
C SER A 709 -27.73 33.01 -13.17
N ALA A 710 -27.95 31.99 -14.01
CA ALA A 710 -29.26 31.69 -14.57
C ALA A 710 -30.27 31.35 -13.47
N VAL A 711 -29.91 30.50 -12.51
CA VAL A 711 -30.76 30.11 -11.38
C VAL A 711 -31.11 31.32 -10.49
N VAL A 712 -30.13 32.18 -10.19
CA VAL A 712 -30.38 33.45 -9.47
C VAL A 712 -31.39 34.30 -10.23
N GLN A 713 -31.23 34.43 -11.55
CA GLN A 713 -32.18 35.19 -12.38
C GLN A 713 -33.54 34.54 -12.43
N MET A 714 -33.63 33.20 -12.50
CA MET A 714 -34.90 32.47 -12.50
C MET A 714 -35.65 32.65 -11.18
N LEU A 715 -34.96 32.63 -10.04
CA LEU A 715 -35.57 32.91 -8.73
C LEU A 715 -36.04 34.37 -8.64
N LYS A 716 -35.30 35.32 -9.24
CA LYS A 716 -35.67 36.75 -9.27
C LYS A 716 -36.85 37.05 -10.19
N THR A 717 -36.85 36.48 -11.40
CA THR A 717 -37.83 36.78 -12.45
C THR A 717 -39.01 35.82 -12.49
N ARG A 718 -38.92 34.69 -11.77
CA ARG A 718 -39.88 33.57 -11.82
C ARG A 718 -40.11 33.03 -13.25
N SER A 719 -39.11 33.18 -14.12
CA SER A 719 -39.12 32.76 -15.51
C SER A 719 -37.97 31.78 -15.78
N ASP A 720 -38.19 30.83 -16.68
CA ASP A 720 -37.16 29.88 -17.12
C ASP A 720 -36.36 30.36 -18.35
N ASP A 721 -36.61 31.58 -18.83
CA ASP A 721 -35.91 32.19 -19.98
C ASP A 721 -34.38 32.14 -19.91
N PRO A 722 -33.75 32.43 -18.74
CA PRO A 722 -32.30 32.32 -18.62
C PRO A 722 -31.78 30.92 -18.91
N MET A 723 -32.55 29.88 -18.52
CA MET A 723 -32.21 28.49 -18.79
C MET A 723 -32.44 28.13 -20.26
N ARG A 724 -33.48 28.69 -20.90
CA ARG A 724 -33.76 28.46 -22.33
C ARG A 724 -32.62 28.93 -23.23
N ALA A 725 -32.03 30.09 -22.94
CA ALA A 725 -30.89 30.62 -23.69
C ALA A 725 -29.65 29.70 -23.60
N LEU A 726 -29.39 29.13 -22.42
CA LEU A 726 -28.29 28.19 -22.20
C LEU A 726 -28.52 26.88 -22.97
N LEU A 727 -29.74 26.35 -22.97
CA LEU A 727 -30.11 25.12 -23.67
C LEU A 727 -30.09 25.28 -25.20
N ALA A 728 -30.43 26.44 -25.75
CA ALA A 728 -30.40 26.69 -27.19
C ALA A 728 -28.96 26.73 -27.78
N SER A 729 -27.97 27.11 -26.97
CA SER A 729 -26.55 27.16 -27.36
C SER A 729 -25.86 25.79 -27.54
N ARG A 730 -26.59 24.68 -27.31
CA ARG A 730 -26.04 23.31 -27.31
C ARG A 730 -25.94 22.61 -28.66
N VAL A 731 -26.44 23.16 -29.78
CA VAL A 731 -26.17 22.56 -31.10
C VAL A 731 -24.72 22.86 -31.47
N PRO A 732 -23.78 21.89 -31.38
CA PRO A 732 -22.37 22.19 -31.63
C PRO A 732 -22.18 22.47 -33.11
N SER A 733 -21.46 23.52 -33.49
CA SER A 733 -21.01 23.65 -34.89
C SER A 733 -20.09 22.47 -35.24
N LEU A 734 -20.08 22.04 -36.52
CA LEU A 734 -19.24 20.92 -36.97
C LEU A 734 -17.76 21.10 -36.58
N GLY A 735 -17.24 22.34 -36.65
CA GLY A 735 -15.87 22.65 -36.25
C GLY A 735 -15.61 22.57 -34.72
N LYS A 736 -16.62 22.82 -33.88
CA LYS A 736 -16.53 22.57 -32.43
C LYS A 736 -16.63 21.07 -32.14
N ALA A 737 -17.60 20.38 -32.75
CA ALA A 737 -17.75 18.94 -32.63
C ALA A 737 -16.47 18.19 -33.04
N TRP A 738 -15.77 18.65 -34.08
CA TRP A 738 -14.49 18.08 -34.51
C TRP A 738 -13.39 18.25 -33.46
N ARG A 739 -13.21 19.44 -32.91
CA ARG A 739 -12.18 19.70 -31.87
C ARG A 739 -12.45 18.87 -30.62
N ASP A 740 -13.69 18.82 -30.18
CA ASP A 740 -14.09 18.06 -28.99
C ASP A 740 -13.91 16.55 -29.23
N PHE A 741 -14.29 16.06 -30.42
CA PHE A 741 -14.11 14.66 -30.82
C PHE A 741 -12.63 14.24 -30.89
N SER A 742 -11.76 15.11 -31.41
CA SER A 742 -10.32 14.87 -31.51
C SER A 742 -9.68 14.68 -30.12
N ALA A 743 -10.16 15.44 -29.12
CA ALA A 743 -9.68 15.35 -27.74
C ALA A 743 -10.31 14.17 -26.97
N ARG A 744 -11.62 13.94 -27.17
CA ARG A 744 -12.39 12.90 -26.48
C ARG A 744 -13.41 12.27 -27.44
N PRO A 745 -13.07 11.15 -28.09
CA PRO A 745 -13.98 10.46 -29.01
C PRO A 745 -15.28 10.07 -28.29
N ALA A 746 -16.43 10.26 -28.92
CA ALA A 746 -17.73 9.87 -28.38
C ALA A 746 -18.67 9.47 -29.52
N GLY A 747 -19.48 8.43 -29.32
CA GLY A 747 -20.33 7.85 -30.37
C GLY A 747 -21.32 8.85 -30.98
N LYS A 748 -21.95 9.70 -30.15
CA LYS A 748 -22.88 10.74 -30.62
C LYS A 748 -22.19 11.81 -31.47
N ALA A 749 -20.99 12.24 -31.08
CA ALA A 749 -20.20 13.22 -31.82
C ALA A 749 -19.72 12.64 -33.16
N LEU A 750 -19.27 11.38 -33.17
CA LEU A 750 -18.88 10.67 -34.40
C LEU A 750 -20.03 10.63 -35.41
N ARG A 751 -21.23 10.21 -34.99
CA ARG A 751 -22.38 10.17 -35.91
C ARG A 751 -22.78 11.55 -36.42
N TYR A 752 -22.67 12.59 -35.59
CA TYR A 752 -22.93 13.97 -36.02
C TYR A 752 -21.93 14.44 -37.09
N LEU A 753 -20.63 14.18 -36.89
CA LEU A 753 -19.56 14.48 -37.84
C LEU A 753 -19.72 13.68 -39.15
N CYS A 754 -20.09 12.40 -39.07
CA CYS A 754 -20.24 11.53 -40.22
C CYS A 754 -21.48 11.81 -41.09
N LYS A 755 -22.34 12.77 -40.73
CA LYS A 755 -23.41 13.29 -41.61
C LYS A 755 -22.86 14.20 -42.70
N ASP A 756 -21.72 14.85 -42.45
CA ASP A 756 -21.04 15.68 -43.43
C ASP A 756 -19.91 14.88 -44.11
N PRO A 757 -19.89 14.78 -45.45
CA PRO A 757 -18.88 14.01 -46.17
C PRO A 757 -17.43 14.44 -45.86
N ALA A 758 -17.17 15.74 -45.67
CA ALA A 758 -15.82 16.27 -45.44
C ALA A 758 -15.30 15.96 -44.04
N TYR A 759 -16.19 15.80 -43.06
CA TYR A 759 -15.82 15.42 -41.69
C TYR A 759 -15.84 13.90 -41.46
N ARG A 760 -16.60 13.14 -42.26
CA ARG A 760 -16.63 11.67 -42.20
C ARG A 760 -15.24 11.06 -42.41
N GLU A 761 -14.52 11.49 -43.44
CA GLU A 761 -13.18 10.97 -43.76
C GLU A 761 -12.17 11.32 -42.65
N LYS A 762 -12.20 12.58 -42.18
CA LYS A 762 -11.35 13.06 -41.09
C LYS A 762 -11.59 12.30 -39.77
N ALA A 763 -12.86 12.08 -39.43
CA ALA A 763 -13.24 11.33 -38.24
C ALA A 763 -12.84 9.85 -38.34
N GLY A 764 -13.02 9.21 -39.49
CA GLY A 764 -12.58 7.84 -39.72
C GLY A 764 -11.06 7.68 -39.53
N ALA A 765 -10.27 8.55 -40.17
CA ALA A 765 -8.81 8.51 -40.05
C ALA A 765 -8.33 8.72 -38.61
N GLU A 766 -8.94 9.65 -37.88
CA GLU A 766 -8.58 9.93 -36.49
C GLU A 766 -8.96 8.80 -35.53
N VAL A 767 -10.14 8.19 -35.71
CA VAL A 767 -10.54 7.00 -34.93
C VAL A 767 -9.57 5.85 -35.17
N SER A 768 -9.24 5.55 -36.43
CA SER A 768 -8.29 4.48 -36.75
C SER A 768 -6.88 4.76 -36.21
N ARG A 769 -6.41 6.01 -36.23
CA ARG A 769 -5.14 6.43 -35.64
C ARG A 769 -5.12 6.23 -34.12
N GLN A 770 -6.17 6.67 -33.43
CA GLN A 770 -6.28 6.51 -31.97
C GLN A 770 -6.45 5.04 -31.58
N TYR A 771 -7.26 4.28 -32.32
CA TYR A 771 -7.46 2.85 -32.12
C TYR A 771 -6.18 2.04 -32.32
N GLY A 772 -5.40 2.34 -33.36
CA GLY A 772 -4.11 1.68 -33.62
C GLY A 772 -3.04 1.97 -32.56
N GLY A 773 -3.20 3.02 -31.76
CA GLY A 773 -2.32 3.35 -30.63
C GLY A 773 -2.74 2.70 -29.31
N LEU A 774 -3.87 2.00 -29.25
CA LEU A 774 -4.34 1.35 -28.03
C LEU A 774 -3.59 0.05 -27.77
N GLY A 775 -3.14 -0.12 -26.52
CA GLY A 775 -2.72 -1.43 -26.02
C GLY A 775 -3.91 -2.38 -25.90
N LEU A 776 -3.70 -3.67 -26.19
CA LEU A 776 -4.71 -4.71 -26.02
C LEU A 776 -4.93 -5.02 -24.53
N THR A 777 -5.72 -4.19 -23.85
CA THR A 777 -6.12 -4.37 -22.45
C THR A 777 -7.57 -4.84 -22.34
N VAL A 778 -8.05 -5.08 -21.12
CA VAL A 778 -9.43 -5.54 -20.87
C VAL A 778 -10.18 -4.67 -19.86
N ARG A 779 -9.44 -3.84 -19.11
CA ARG A 779 -9.98 -2.69 -18.39
C ARG A 779 -9.53 -1.44 -19.13
N PHE A 780 -10.51 -0.65 -19.52
CA PHE A 780 -10.30 0.60 -20.24
C PHE A 780 -10.57 1.75 -19.31
N SER A 781 -9.77 2.80 -19.42
CA SER A 781 -10.28 4.12 -19.10
C SER A 781 -11.52 4.43 -19.94
N ASP A 782 -12.40 5.30 -19.45
CA ASP A 782 -13.57 5.77 -20.21
C ASP A 782 -13.17 6.27 -21.62
N ARG A 783 -11.98 6.88 -21.75
CA ARG A 783 -11.44 7.33 -23.03
C ARG A 783 -11.15 6.17 -24.00
N GLU A 784 -10.47 5.13 -23.54
CA GLU A 784 -10.10 4.00 -24.42
C GLU A 784 -11.33 3.20 -24.84
N LEU A 785 -12.29 2.97 -23.92
CA LEU A 785 -13.55 2.31 -24.26
C LEU A 785 -14.31 3.11 -25.34
N ARG A 786 -14.34 4.44 -25.22
CA ARG A 786 -14.94 5.31 -26.23
C ARG A 786 -14.25 5.23 -27.60
N ILE A 787 -12.92 5.09 -27.64
CA ILE A 787 -12.17 4.89 -28.90
C ILE A 787 -12.54 3.55 -29.54
N ILE A 788 -12.60 2.48 -28.75
CA ILE A 788 -12.99 1.15 -29.24
C ILE A 788 -14.43 1.17 -29.76
N ILE A 789 -15.34 1.81 -29.05
CA ILE A 789 -16.73 1.99 -29.49
C ILE A 789 -16.79 2.83 -30.76
N ALA A 790 -16.02 3.91 -30.86
CA ALA A 790 -15.96 4.73 -32.07
C ALA A 790 -15.48 3.90 -33.27
N GLN A 791 -14.46 3.06 -33.10
CA GLN A 791 -13.99 2.14 -34.15
C GLN A 791 -15.07 1.09 -34.50
N ALA A 792 -15.75 0.52 -33.51
CA ALA A 792 -16.87 -0.39 -33.73
C ALA A 792 -18.01 0.29 -34.53
N LEU A 793 -18.28 1.57 -34.27
CA LEU A 793 -19.29 2.33 -35.00
C LEU A 793 -18.93 2.61 -36.46
N MET A 794 -17.65 2.48 -36.84
CA MET A 794 -17.19 2.52 -38.23
C MET A 794 -17.38 1.18 -38.97
N GLY A 795 -17.97 0.17 -38.32
CA GLY A 795 -18.26 -1.14 -38.91
C GLY A 795 -17.20 -2.21 -38.63
N ASP A 796 -16.24 -1.94 -37.75
CA ASP A 796 -15.21 -2.91 -37.38
C ASP A 796 -15.73 -3.96 -36.38
N SER A 797 -15.87 -5.20 -36.85
CA SER A 797 -16.38 -6.32 -36.05
C SER A 797 -15.40 -6.79 -34.97
N ALA A 798 -14.09 -6.58 -35.14
CA ALA A 798 -13.09 -6.89 -34.12
C ALA A 798 -13.17 -5.89 -32.98
N ALA A 799 -13.33 -4.59 -33.29
CA ALA A 799 -13.57 -3.55 -32.30
C ALA A 799 -14.89 -3.74 -31.55
N LEU A 800 -15.98 -4.15 -32.23
CA LEU A 800 -17.23 -4.50 -31.55
C LEU A 800 -17.03 -5.67 -30.58
N SER A 801 -16.38 -6.74 -31.04
CA SER A 801 -16.09 -7.90 -30.19
C SER A 801 -15.25 -7.51 -28.96
N TRP A 802 -14.33 -6.56 -29.14
CA TRP A 802 -13.50 -6.04 -28.06
C TRP A 802 -14.32 -5.23 -27.05
N ALA A 803 -15.18 -4.33 -27.52
CA ALA A 803 -16.09 -3.54 -26.68
C ALA A 803 -17.06 -4.42 -25.89
N LEU A 804 -17.69 -5.41 -26.52
CA LEU A 804 -18.62 -6.34 -25.85
C LEU A 804 -17.92 -7.10 -24.72
N ARG A 805 -16.71 -7.61 -24.97
CA ARG A 805 -15.91 -8.30 -23.94
C ARG A 805 -15.54 -7.36 -22.80
N ALA A 806 -15.12 -6.13 -23.12
CA ALA A 806 -14.80 -5.11 -22.13
C ALA A 806 -15.97 -4.83 -21.19
N ILE A 807 -17.15 -4.58 -21.77
CA ILE A 807 -18.38 -4.29 -21.04
C ILE A 807 -18.83 -5.51 -20.23
N GLY A 808 -18.75 -6.72 -20.80
CA GLY A 808 -19.13 -7.96 -20.13
C GLY A 808 -18.28 -8.30 -18.90
N LEU A 809 -17.07 -7.72 -18.79
CA LEU A 809 -16.13 -7.92 -17.70
C LEU A 809 -16.30 -6.91 -16.55
N SER A 810 -17.11 -5.87 -16.71
CA SER A 810 -17.51 -4.99 -15.61
C SER A 810 -18.24 -5.80 -14.53
N ARG A 811 -17.75 -5.72 -13.28
CA ARG A 811 -18.19 -6.57 -12.17
C ARG A 811 -19.29 -5.95 -11.32
N GLU A 812 -19.28 -4.63 -11.21
CA GLU A 812 -20.25 -3.84 -10.44
C GLU A 812 -20.66 -2.63 -11.27
N VAL A 813 -21.91 -2.23 -11.15
CA VAL A 813 -22.36 -0.91 -11.63
C VAL A 813 -21.86 0.11 -10.61
N ASN A 814 -20.54 0.36 -10.59
CA ASN A 814 -20.03 1.52 -9.86
C ASN A 814 -20.74 2.75 -10.46
N PRO A 815 -21.38 3.63 -9.65
CA PRO A 815 -22.10 4.80 -10.17
C PRO A 815 -21.33 5.61 -11.22
N TRP A 816 -20.00 5.68 -11.07
CA TRP A 816 -19.10 6.39 -11.98
C TRP A 816 -18.93 5.70 -13.34
N GLU A 817 -18.86 4.37 -13.40
CA GLU A 817 -18.73 3.60 -14.66
C GLU A 817 -20.07 3.36 -15.34
N ALA A 818 -21.15 3.35 -14.56
CA ALA A 818 -22.50 3.10 -15.03
C ALA A 818 -22.91 4.05 -16.16
N HIS A 819 -22.61 5.34 -16.03
CA HIS A 819 -22.96 6.33 -17.03
C HIS A 819 -22.27 6.07 -18.37
N ALA A 820 -20.99 5.72 -18.34
CA ALA A 820 -20.21 5.40 -19.54
C ALA A 820 -20.75 4.15 -20.24
N LEU A 821 -21.14 3.11 -19.50
CA LEU A 821 -21.72 1.88 -20.07
C LEU A 821 -23.12 2.09 -20.65
N LEU A 822 -23.94 2.94 -20.02
CA LEU A 822 -25.24 3.35 -20.56
C LEU A 822 -25.09 4.12 -21.87
N GLU A 823 -24.14 5.07 -21.91
CA GLU A 823 -23.81 5.83 -23.11
C GLU A 823 -23.25 4.92 -24.21
N SER A 824 -22.46 3.92 -23.83
CA SER A 824 -21.90 2.90 -24.73
C SER A 824 -23.00 2.05 -25.37
N HIS A 825 -23.97 1.59 -24.58
CA HIS A 825 -25.13 0.86 -25.08
C HIS A 825 -25.94 1.70 -26.08
N GLU A 826 -26.27 2.95 -25.72
CA GLU A 826 -26.97 3.88 -26.61
C GLU A 826 -26.17 4.15 -27.89
N SER A 827 -24.85 4.24 -27.76
CA SER A 827 -23.94 4.46 -28.88
C SER A 827 -23.82 3.25 -29.80
N LEU A 828 -23.86 2.01 -29.31
CA LEU A 828 -23.73 0.82 -30.16
C LEU A 828 -25.06 0.39 -30.80
N PHE A 829 -26.16 0.45 -30.02
CA PHE A 829 -27.44 -0.15 -30.40
C PHE A 829 -28.56 0.88 -30.63
N GLY A 830 -28.33 2.16 -30.32
CA GLY A 830 -29.31 3.23 -30.53
C GLY A 830 -30.49 3.19 -29.54
N GLN A 831 -30.41 2.36 -28.50
CA GLN A 831 -31.44 2.21 -27.48
C GLN A 831 -30.90 2.65 -26.11
N LYS A 832 -31.72 3.37 -25.33
CA LYS A 832 -31.38 3.68 -23.93
C LYS A 832 -31.86 2.54 -23.04
N ILE A 833 -30.98 2.11 -22.14
CA ILE A 833 -31.31 1.17 -21.07
C ILE A 833 -31.27 1.89 -19.74
N THR A 834 -32.02 1.39 -18.76
CA THR A 834 -31.99 1.90 -17.37
C THR A 834 -30.84 1.28 -16.59
N HIS A 835 -30.45 1.87 -15.45
CA HIS A 835 -29.49 1.25 -14.52
C HIS A 835 -29.92 -0.17 -14.10
N ARG A 836 -31.22 -0.43 -13.98
CA ARG A 836 -31.76 -1.79 -13.69
C ARG A 836 -31.49 -2.78 -14.82
N GLN A 837 -31.51 -2.31 -16.06
CA GLN A 837 -31.24 -3.10 -17.26
C GLN A 837 -29.74 -3.18 -17.57
N LEU A 838 -28.90 -2.30 -17.01
CA LEU A 838 -27.46 -2.31 -17.21
C LEU A 838 -26.81 -3.62 -16.75
N ALA A 839 -27.24 -4.16 -15.61
CA ALA A 839 -26.77 -5.47 -15.16
C ALA A 839 -27.13 -6.58 -16.16
N GLN A 840 -28.31 -6.50 -16.80
CA GLN A 840 -28.69 -7.44 -17.84
C GLN A 840 -27.85 -7.24 -19.10
N PHE A 841 -27.65 -6.00 -19.54
CA PHE A 841 -26.78 -5.69 -20.68
C PHE A 841 -25.35 -6.19 -20.49
N ILE A 842 -24.77 -5.99 -19.30
CA ILE A 842 -23.44 -6.53 -18.95
C ILE A 842 -23.46 -8.06 -19.04
N ARG A 843 -24.52 -8.73 -18.55
CA ARG A 843 -24.66 -10.18 -18.69
C ARG A 843 -24.79 -10.62 -20.14
N ASP A 844 -25.58 -9.92 -20.94
CA ASP A 844 -25.80 -10.22 -22.35
C ASP A 844 -24.49 -10.08 -23.14
N CYS A 845 -23.70 -9.04 -22.85
CA CYS A 845 -22.37 -8.82 -23.42
C CYS A 845 -21.36 -9.96 -23.17
N ARG A 846 -21.60 -10.82 -22.17
CA ARG A 846 -20.74 -11.99 -21.91
C ARG A 846 -20.97 -13.13 -22.91
N VAL A 847 -22.16 -13.16 -23.51
CA VAL A 847 -22.57 -14.19 -24.47
C VAL A 847 -22.54 -13.64 -25.89
N TRP A 848 -22.81 -12.35 -26.04
CA TRP A 848 -22.80 -11.67 -27.32
C TRP A 848 -21.40 -11.61 -27.95
N THR A 849 -21.36 -11.89 -29.24
CA THR A 849 -20.20 -11.68 -30.10
C THR A 849 -20.57 -10.72 -31.23
N ALA A 850 -19.61 -10.24 -32.02
CA ALA A 850 -19.96 -9.42 -33.18
C ALA A 850 -20.88 -10.15 -34.19
N GLU A 851 -20.82 -11.49 -34.25
CA GLU A 851 -21.69 -12.31 -35.11
C GLU A 851 -23.16 -12.28 -34.65
N SER A 852 -23.42 -11.97 -33.37
CA SER A 852 -24.77 -11.78 -32.84
C SER A 852 -25.47 -10.53 -33.40
N PHE A 853 -24.78 -9.70 -34.19
CA PHE A 853 -25.29 -8.44 -34.71
C PHE A 853 -25.08 -8.30 -36.22
N ARG A 854 -25.91 -7.46 -36.84
CA ARG A 854 -25.75 -6.96 -38.21
C ARG A 854 -25.45 -5.47 -38.15
N TYR A 855 -24.41 -5.03 -38.84
CA TYR A 855 -24.08 -3.60 -38.93
C TYR A 855 -25.00 -2.87 -39.93
N ASP A 856 -25.57 -1.75 -39.52
CA ASP A 856 -26.32 -0.79 -40.34
C ASP A 856 -25.42 0.41 -40.63
N ALA A 857 -24.87 0.49 -41.84
CA ALA A 857 -23.92 1.51 -42.25
C ALA A 857 -24.54 2.91 -42.40
N GLU A 858 -25.85 3.00 -42.67
CA GLU A 858 -26.53 4.29 -42.80
C GLU A 858 -26.74 4.93 -41.43
N LYS A 859 -27.11 4.11 -40.43
CA LYS A 859 -27.34 4.58 -39.06
C LYS A 859 -26.11 4.53 -38.16
N MET A 860 -25.05 3.87 -38.62
CA MET A 860 -23.85 3.54 -37.84
C MET A 860 -24.22 2.85 -36.53
N LEU A 861 -24.96 1.75 -36.63
CA LEU A 861 -25.49 0.98 -35.50
C LEU A 861 -25.30 -0.51 -35.71
N TRP A 862 -25.17 -1.24 -34.60
CA TRP A 862 -25.23 -2.70 -34.62
C TRP A 862 -26.62 -3.14 -34.19
N VAL A 863 -27.27 -3.97 -35.02
CA VAL A 863 -28.65 -4.44 -34.80
C VAL A 863 -28.60 -5.92 -34.43
N PRO A 864 -29.19 -6.36 -33.30
CA PRO A 864 -29.22 -7.77 -32.94
C PRO A 864 -29.84 -8.61 -34.07
N GLN A 865 -29.22 -9.74 -34.41
CA GLN A 865 -29.84 -10.70 -35.31
C GLN A 865 -30.93 -11.46 -34.54
N ALA A 866 -32.18 -11.40 -35.02
CA ALA A 866 -33.28 -12.11 -34.38
C ALA A 866 -33.08 -13.63 -34.54
N ASN A 867 -33.03 -14.33 -33.40
CA ASN A 867 -32.90 -15.78 -33.19
C ASN A 867 -31.49 -16.39 -33.33
N GLN A 868 -30.79 -16.47 -32.20
CA GLN A 868 -30.08 -17.67 -31.76
C GLN A 868 -30.45 -17.97 -30.30
#